data_AF-A0A7Y4RCQ5-F1
#
_entry.id   AF-A0A7Y4RCQ5-F1
#
_cell.length_a   1.000
_cell.length_b   1.000
_cell.length_c   1.000
_cell.angle_alpha   90.00
_cell.angle_beta   90.00
_cell.angle_gamma   90.00
#
_symmetry.space_group_name_H-M   'P 1'
#
loop_
_entity.id
_entity.type
_entity.pdbx_description
1 polymer ?
#
loop_
_entity_poly.entity_id
_entity_poly.type
_entity_poly.pdbx_seq_one_letter_code
_entity_poly.pdbx_strand_id
1 'polypeptide(L)'
;MKSLKQFLYTFLIIGVLAGFFIRPAGADTLLTRVADIYSGANSSSPESLTAYNGALYFKALGSDGTGNQLWKHDSATNTTSRVTNFFSLAPSYSAVYNGALYFSANGNDGAGQQLWKYDSTTNTASRVTNIFSAVFPPQRNPRDLAVYNGALYFTANGNDGAGYELWKYDGTTNTASRVTNIYSGPGPSFLAVYNGALYFHATGNDGAGPELWKYDSTTNTASRAADIASGPIGSTPDYLTVYNGELYFSADGQDGEGTELWKYDSATNTASRVTNIFDWWTDAPKFLAVYNGALYFQANANDGAGHELWKYDSATNTASRVTDLYSGPNGSVPAFLAAYNGALYFNADGNDGTGSELWKFVEDNTPPTVVSTSLLASNVGTGPATFTVTFSEAVNNPAGNTNKDDVTNPNNYLLVNTGANSLVETASCSGGVVADDIRITVTSVIYDSGTFTSRVTLASALPPGKYRLFVCGTTSIVDIALTPLNNGAFDYIFGFVVTPGSLSLPDTGFAPNRITSLSAQPSNIAYMKLDDIWMEIPALNVKANIVGVPKLNNTWDVDWLGNDTGWLNGTAFPSWDGNSVITGHVYNASGLPGPFANLKSLKYGDQIIIHLYGGQYIFEIRKTLLVRPGTTDYALQHLEDNSFLTLITCQGYNEKNNSYRFRRIVRAVLIEVRDE
;
A
#
# COMPACT_ATOMS: atom_id res chain seq x y z
N MET A 1 53.07 8.62 -10.01
CA MET A 1 53.00 8.20 -11.43
C MET A 1 53.03 6.68 -11.49
N LYS A 2 51.94 6.07 -11.97
CA LYS A 2 51.71 4.70 -12.51
C LYS A 2 52.41 3.43 -11.94
N SER A 3 51.55 2.41 -11.77
CA SER A 3 51.73 0.94 -11.95
C SER A 3 52.25 0.16 -10.71
N LEU A 4 51.88 -1.11 -10.41
CA LEU A 4 51.09 -2.21 -11.00
C LEU A 4 51.04 -3.33 -9.91
N LYS A 5 49.92 -3.97 -9.53
CA LYS A 5 49.51 -5.39 -9.77
C LYS A 5 48.95 -5.95 -8.43
N GLN A 6 47.63 -6.18 -8.28
CA GLN A 6 46.87 -7.41 -8.55
C GLN A 6 47.05 -8.55 -7.52
N PHE A 7 46.02 -8.84 -6.72
CA PHE A 7 45.48 -10.20 -6.51
C PHE A 7 44.01 -10.14 -6.03
N LEU A 8 43.13 -10.73 -6.83
CA LEU A 8 41.72 -11.04 -6.52
C LEU A 8 41.65 -12.09 -5.39
N TYR A 9 40.70 -11.96 -4.48
CA TYR A 9 39.77 -13.04 -4.14
C TYR A 9 38.44 -12.45 -3.64
N THR A 10 37.40 -12.77 -4.39
CA THR A 10 36.00 -12.42 -4.18
C THR A 10 35.42 -13.23 -3.01
N PHE A 11 34.83 -12.57 -2.02
CA PHE A 11 33.73 -13.13 -1.23
C PHE A 11 32.61 -12.08 -1.21
N LEU A 12 31.69 -12.24 -2.15
CA LEU A 12 30.42 -11.52 -2.18
C LEU A 12 29.49 -12.24 -1.20
N ILE A 13 29.42 -11.80 0.05
CA ILE A 13 28.27 -12.12 0.90
C ILE A 13 27.18 -11.12 0.51
N ILE A 14 26.25 -11.59 -0.32
CA ILE A 14 24.97 -10.91 -0.50
C ILE A 14 24.19 -11.13 0.80
N GLY A 15 24.36 -10.20 1.75
CA GLY A 15 23.40 -10.01 2.82
C GLY A 15 22.24 -9.22 2.25
N VAL A 16 21.14 -9.90 1.92
CA VAL A 16 19.85 -9.23 1.74
C VAL A 16 19.45 -8.68 3.10
N LEU A 17 19.85 -7.44 3.41
CA LEU A 17 19.10 -6.65 4.39
C LEU A 17 17.79 -6.27 3.70
N ALA A 18 16.74 -7.05 3.97
CA ALA A 18 15.39 -6.56 3.85
C ALA A 18 15.24 -5.45 4.91
N GLY A 19 15.54 -4.21 4.52
CA GLY A 19 15.17 -3.05 5.31
C GLY A 19 13.66 -3.00 5.36
N PHE A 20 13.09 -3.37 6.51
CA PHE A 20 11.69 -3.11 6.82
C PHE A 20 11.52 -1.59 6.94
N PHE A 21 11.21 -0.94 5.82
CA PHE A 21 10.74 0.44 5.84
C PHE A 21 9.27 0.41 6.21
N ILE A 22 8.94 0.91 7.41
CA ILE A 22 7.58 1.28 7.75
C ILE A 22 7.22 2.47 6.84
N ARG A 23 6.20 2.30 5.98
CA ARG A 23 5.71 3.40 5.13
C ARG A 23 5.07 4.47 6.02
N PRO A 24 5.33 5.77 5.78
CA PRO A 24 4.67 6.82 6.54
C PRO A 24 3.16 6.79 6.28
N ALA A 25 2.37 6.88 7.36
CA ALA A 25 0.92 6.97 7.29
C ALA A 25 0.49 8.17 6.42
N GLY A 26 -0.03 7.89 5.23
CA GLY A 26 -0.48 8.89 4.26
C GLY A 26 0.03 8.71 2.82
N ALA A 27 0.89 7.71 2.54
CA ALA A 27 1.43 7.46 1.18
C ALA A 27 0.75 6.30 0.41
N ASP A 28 -0.08 5.48 1.07
CA ASP A 28 -0.77 4.34 0.45
C ASP A 28 -2.12 4.74 -0.12
N THR A 29 -2.12 5.64 -1.09
CA THR A 29 -3.28 5.81 -1.96
C THR A 29 -2.92 5.32 -3.34
N LEU A 30 -3.52 4.19 -3.75
CA LEU A 30 -3.43 3.68 -5.13
C LEU A 30 -3.77 4.78 -6.14
N LEU A 31 -4.64 5.70 -5.73
CA LEU A 31 -5.04 6.90 -6.47
C LEU A 31 -4.37 8.15 -5.93
N THR A 32 -3.75 8.92 -6.81
CA THR A 32 -3.12 10.20 -6.47
C THR A 32 -3.39 11.26 -7.53
N ARG A 33 -3.73 12.48 -7.09
CA ARG A 33 -3.76 13.65 -7.97
C ARG A 33 -2.34 13.97 -8.40
N VAL A 34 -2.12 14.04 -9.70
CA VAL A 34 -0.80 14.28 -10.30
C VAL A 34 -0.43 15.75 -10.20
N ALA A 35 -1.38 16.64 -10.50
CA ALA A 35 -1.23 18.08 -10.38
C ALA A 35 -2.61 18.73 -10.28
N ASP A 36 -2.68 19.85 -9.54
CA ASP A 36 -3.75 20.83 -9.65
C ASP A 36 -3.35 21.82 -10.76
N ILE A 37 -3.76 21.53 -11.99
CA ILE A 37 -3.38 22.31 -13.17
C ILE A 37 -4.16 23.63 -13.22
N TYR A 38 -5.43 23.59 -12.81
CA TYR A 38 -6.22 24.79 -12.60
C TYR A 38 -6.43 25.03 -11.10
N SER A 39 -5.54 25.85 -10.54
CA SER A 39 -5.55 26.20 -9.12
C SER A 39 -6.93 26.48 -8.52
N GLY A 40 -7.23 25.81 -7.41
CA GLY A 40 -8.47 25.98 -6.64
C GLY A 40 -9.59 25.08 -7.13
N ALA A 41 -10.85 25.48 -6.92
CA ALA A 41 -12.01 24.62 -7.18
C ALA A 41 -12.48 24.51 -8.64
N ASN A 42 -11.65 24.94 -9.59
CA ASN A 42 -12.01 24.90 -11.01
C ASN A 42 -11.32 23.71 -11.66
N SER A 43 -11.99 23.07 -12.61
CA SER A 43 -11.45 21.89 -13.28
C SER A 43 -10.52 22.25 -14.44
N SER A 44 -9.36 21.60 -14.52
CA SER A 44 -8.52 21.61 -15.71
C SER A 44 -8.99 20.66 -16.81
N SER A 45 -9.81 19.65 -16.45
CA SER A 45 -10.41 18.65 -17.34
C SER A 45 -9.44 18.06 -18.38
N PRO A 46 -8.42 17.28 -17.97
CA PRO A 46 -7.47 16.68 -18.90
C PRO A 46 -8.13 15.76 -19.93
N GLU A 47 -7.77 15.87 -21.21
CA GLU A 47 -8.31 14.99 -22.26
C GLU A 47 -7.24 14.58 -23.27
N SER A 48 -7.53 13.55 -24.07
CA SER A 48 -6.64 13.05 -25.14
C SER A 48 -5.24 12.74 -24.62
N LEU A 49 -5.16 11.94 -23.54
CA LEU A 49 -3.89 11.54 -22.94
C LEU A 49 -3.11 10.67 -23.91
N THR A 50 -1.84 11.00 -24.17
CA THR A 50 -0.99 10.26 -25.10
C THR A 50 0.46 10.25 -24.61
N ALA A 51 1.01 9.06 -24.40
CA ALA A 51 2.42 8.88 -24.12
C ALA A 51 3.26 9.21 -25.37
N TYR A 52 4.23 10.10 -25.24
CA TYR A 52 5.12 10.50 -26.33
C TYR A 52 6.47 10.97 -25.79
N ASN A 53 7.57 10.42 -26.33
CA ASN A 53 8.94 10.82 -26.01
C ASN A 53 9.26 10.99 -24.51
N GLY A 54 8.85 10.03 -23.68
CA GLY A 54 9.16 10.05 -22.24
C GLY A 54 8.33 11.03 -21.41
N ALA A 55 7.20 11.52 -21.93
CA ALA A 55 6.21 12.26 -21.16
C ALA A 55 4.78 11.88 -21.57
N LEU A 56 3.82 12.20 -20.71
CA LEU A 56 2.40 12.12 -21.01
C LEU A 56 1.90 13.48 -21.50
N TYR A 57 1.40 13.56 -22.72
CA TYR A 57 0.83 14.77 -23.31
C TYR A 57 -0.69 14.73 -23.29
N PHE A 58 -1.33 15.87 -23.06
CA PHE A 58 -2.79 15.96 -22.97
C PHE A 58 -3.27 17.40 -23.16
N LYS A 59 -4.56 17.57 -23.45
CA LYS A 59 -5.24 18.86 -23.41
C LYS A 59 -5.64 19.17 -21.97
N ALA A 60 -5.45 20.39 -21.49
CA ALA A 60 -6.04 20.85 -20.22
C ALA A 60 -6.20 22.38 -20.19
N LEU A 61 -7.14 22.85 -19.37
CA LEU A 61 -7.35 24.26 -19.06
C LEU A 61 -6.43 24.69 -17.91
N GLY A 62 -5.59 25.70 -18.15
CA GLY A 62 -4.75 26.30 -17.11
C GLY A 62 -5.37 27.52 -16.45
N SER A 63 -4.83 27.90 -15.28
CA SER A 63 -5.21 29.10 -14.53
C SER A 63 -4.75 30.43 -15.15
N ASP A 64 -3.97 30.39 -16.24
CA ASP A 64 -3.33 31.55 -16.85
C ASP A 64 -4.20 32.29 -17.88
N GLY A 65 -5.49 31.94 -17.99
CA GLY A 65 -6.45 32.58 -18.89
C GLY A 65 -6.23 32.27 -20.38
N THR A 66 -5.32 31.36 -20.73
CA THR A 66 -5.04 31.01 -22.13
C THR A 66 -5.99 29.98 -22.73
N GLY A 67 -6.97 29.50 -21.96
CA GLY A 67 -7.89 28.46 -22.39
C GLY A 67 -7.24 27.07 -22.42
N ASN A 68 -7.83 26.15 -23.19
CA ASN A 68 -7.31 24.80 -23.35
C ASN A 68 -6.00 24.77 -24.14
N GLN A 69 -4.97 24.17 -23.58
CA GLN A 69 -3.63 24.09 -24.16
C GLN A 69 -3.09 22.67 -24.18
N LEU A 70 -1.98 22.46 -24.90
CA LEU A 70 -1.20 21.24 -24.79
C LEU A 70 -0.36 21.30 -23.50
N TRP A 71 -0.53 20.31 -22.64
CA TRP A 71 0.23 20.09 -21.42
C TRP A 71 1.05 18.82 -21.52
N LYS A 72 2.11 18.75 -20.72
CA LYS A 72 2.90 17.54 -20.53
C LYS A 72 3.10 17.25 -19.04
N HIS A 73 3.10 15.97 -18.70
CA HIS A 73 3.53 15.45 -17.40
C HIS A 73 4.77 14.56 -17.58
N ASP A 74 5.84 14.90 -16.86
CA ASP A 74 7.07 14.12 -16.78
C ASP A 74 7.07 13.34 -15.46
N SER A 75 6.93 12.03 -15.55
CA SER A 75 6.88 11.13 -14.41
C SER A 75 8.24 10.93 -13.72
N ALA A 76 9.36 11.21 -14.41
CA ALA A 76 10.69 11.09 -13.83
C ALA A 76 11.01 12.26 -12.91
N THR A 77 10.52 13.46 -13.25
CA THR A 77 10.67 14.67 -12.43
C THR A 77 9.42 14.99 -11.60
N ASN A 78 8.32 14.26 -11.82
CA ASN A 78 6.99 14.53 -11.27
C ASN A 78 6.53 15.98 -11.52
N THR A 79 6.77 16.48 -12.74
CA THR A 79 6.41 17.86 -13.12
C THR A 79 5.31 17.86 -14.18
N THR A 80 4.36 18.77 -14.01
CA THR A 80 3.30 19.03 -14.99
C THR A 80 3.42 20.47 -15.47
N SER A 81 3.53 20.66 -16.78
CA SER A 81 3.79 21.97 -17.39
C SER A 81 3.09 22.12 -18.72
N ARG A 82 2.61 23.34 -19.01
CA ARG A 82 2.14 23.69 -20.35
C ARG A 82 3.28 23.65 -21.35
N VAL A 83 3.03 23.10 -22.53
CA VAL A 83 3.94 23.19 -23.67
C VAL A 83 3.78 24.57 -24.30
N THR A 84 4.86 25.34 -24.35
CA THR A 84 4.89 26.73 -24.84
C THR A 84 5.55 26.84 -26.21
N ASN A 85 5.54 28.04 -26.80
CA ASN A 85 6.13 28.41 -28.11
C ASN A 85 5.25 28.16 -29.35
N PHE A 86 3.95 27.96 -29.19
CA PHE A 86 2.98 27.97 -30.29
C PHE A 86 1.64 28.59 -29.85
N PHE A 87 0.81 28.94 -30.82
CA PHE A 87 -0.53 29.53 -30.59
C PHE A 87 -1.45 28.58 -29.81
N SER A 88 -2.55 29.10 -29.28
CA SER A 88 -3.58 28.26 -28.63
C SER A 88 -4.15 27.23 -29.63
N LEU A 89 -3.86 25.95 -29.41
CA LEU A 89 -4.23 24.86 -30.33
C LEU A 89 -5.40 24.00 -29.81
N ALA A 90 -5.67 23.99 -28.50
CA ALA A 90 -6.67 23.14 -27.85
C ALA A 90 -6.70 21.71 -28.44
N PRO A 91 -5.60 20.95 -28.30
CA PRO A 91 -5.42 19.68 -29.01
C PRO A 91 -6.53 18.68 -28.63
N SER A 92 -7.00 17.90 -29.59
CA SER A 92 -7.95 16.82 -29.37
C SER A 92 -7.60 15.66 -30.29
N TYR A 93 -7.92 14.43 -29.89
CA TYR A 93 -7.64 13.21 -30.65
C TYR A 93 -6.17 13.11 -31.07
N SER A 94 -5.32 12.58 -30.21
CA SER A 94 -3.88 12.50 -30.44
C SER A 94 -3.39 11.10 -30.72
N ALA A 95 -2.36 11.00 -31.56
CA ALA A 95 -1.65 9.77 -31.82
C ALA A 95 -0.17 10.05 -32.11
N VAL A 96 0.70 9.10 -31.78
CA VAL A 96 2.12 9.16 -32.17
C VAL A 96 2.28 8.50 -33.53
N TYR A 97 2.80 9.25 -34.50
CA TYR A 97 3.05 8.78 -35.86
C TYR A 97 4.38 9.32 -36.37
N ASN A 98 5.20 8.46 -36.99
CA ASN A 98 6.53 8.80 -37.53
C ASN A 98 7.38 9.67 -36.58
N GLY A 99 7.43 9.29 -35.30
CA GLY A 99 8.26 9.95 -34.28
C GLY A 99 7.76 11.32 -33.82
N ALA A 100 6.51 11.68 -34.11
CA ALA A 100 5.92 12.93 -33.64
C ALA A 100 4.50 12.75 -33.11
N LEU A 101 4.05 13.71 -32.30
CA LEU A 101 2.69 13.75 -31.78
C LEU A 101 1.78 14.47 -32.77
N TYR A 102 0.80 13.76 -33.32
CA TYR A 102 -0.23 14.31 -34.20
C TYR A 102 -1.53 14.51 -33.42
N PHE A 103 -2.27 15.57 -33.73
CA PHE A 103 -3.56 15.86 -33.09
C PHE A 103 -4.42 16.80 -33.94
N SER A 104 -5.73 16.83 -33.66
CA SER A 104 -6.63 17.85 -34.17
C SER A 104 -6.49 19.15 -33.36
N ALA A 105 -6.35 20.28 -34.04
CA ALA A 105 -6.26 21.59 -33.41
C ALA A 105 -6.69 22.74 -34.34
N ASN A 106 -7.14 23.86 -33.75
CA ASN A 106 -7.45 25.08 -34.49
C ASN A 106 -6.33 26.11 -34.31
N GLY A 107 -5.68 26.51 -35.41
CA GLY A 107 -4.63 27.52 -35.39
C GLY A 107 -5.11 28.97 -35.29
N ASN A 108 -6.42 29.19 -35.18
CA ASN A 108 -7.08 30.51 -35.21
C ASN A 108 -6.78 31.34 -36.48
N ASP A 109 -6.47 30.67 -37.59
CA ASP A 109 -6.17 31.29 -38.88
C ASP A 109 -7.36 31.21 -39.87
N GLY A 110 -8.55 30.89 -39.38
CA GLY A 110 -9.76 30.74 -40.17
C GLY A 110 -9.91 29.38 -40.88
N ALA A 111 -8.93 28.48 -40.76
CA ALA A 111 -9.00 27.15 -41.37
C ALA A 111 -9.85 26.13 -40.58
N GLY A 112 -10.36 26.49 -39.39
CA GLY A 112 -11.03 25.55 -38.49
C GLY A 112 -10.06 24.57 -37.83
N GLN A 113 -10.56 23.46 -37.25
CA GLN A 113 -9.63 22.43 -36.78
C GLN A 113 -9.02 21.67 -37.97
N GLN A 114 -7.73 21.39 -37.85
CA GLN A 114 -6.92 20.73 -38.85
C GLN A 114 -6.04 19.70 -38.17
N LEU A 115 -5.33 18.88 -38.96
CA LEU A 115 -4.30 18.00 -38.44
C LEU A 115 -3.02 18.79 -38.15
N TRP A 116 -2.51 18.69 -36.93
CA TRP A 116 -1.26 19.32 -36.49
C TRP A 116 -0.27 18.26 -36.04
N LYS A 117 1.01 18.61 -36.14
CA LYS A 117 2.15 17.82 -35.69
C LYS A 117 2.96 18.64 -34.70
N TYR A 118 3.27 18.06 -33.54
CA TYR A 118 4.21 18.59 -32.55
C TYR A 118 5.50 17.77 -32.50
N ASP A 119 6.62 18.47 -32.61
CA ASP A 119 7.96 17.92 -32.44
C ASP A 119 8.52 18.37 -31.07
N SER A 120 8.79 17.41 -30.20
CA SER A 120 9.30 17.66 -28.86
C SER A 120 10.78 18.05 -28.84
N THR A 121 11.53 17.73 -29.90
CA THR A 121 12.96 18.06 -30.05
C THR A 121 13.15 19.54 -30.31
N THR A 122 12.33 20.10 -31.20
CA THR A 122 12.36 21.53 -31.55
C THR A 122 11.37 22.36 -30.73
N ASN A 123 10.47 21.70 -30.00
CA ASN A 123 9.35 22.30 -29.29
C ASN A 123 8.48 23.18 -30.21
N THR A 124 8.15 22.67 -31.40
CA THR A 124 7.33 23.39 -32.39
C THR A 124 6.09 22.58 -32.78
N ALA A 125 4.98 23.29 -32.95
CA ALA A 125 3.77 22.75 -33.54
C ALA A 125 3.56 23.34 -34.93
N SER A 126 3.23 22.50 -35.91
CA SER A 126 2.97 22.91 -37.29
C SER A 126 1.77 22.18 -37.86
N ARG A 127 0.97 22.87 -38.66
CA ARG A 127 -0.14 22.26 -39.38
C ARG A 127 0.38 21.34 -40.47
N VAL A 128 -0.14 20.13 -40.52
CA VAL A 128 0.04 19.21 -41.65
C VAL A 128 -0.75 19.79 -42.83
N THR A 129 -0.08 20.04 -43.96
CA THR A 129 -0.58 20.84 -45.09
C THR A 129 -2.07 20.66 -45.39
N ASN A 130 -2.79 21.76 -45.62
CA ASN A 130 -4.25 21.89 -45.81
C ASN A 130 -4.92 20.64 -46.39
N ILE A 131 -5.34 19.72 -45.52
CA ILE A 131 -5.99 18.46 -45.89
C ILE A 131 -7.36 18.74 -46.54
N PHE A 132 -7.97 19.89 -46.20
CA PHE A 132 -9.27 20.31 -46.70
C PHE A 132 -9.21 21.71 -47.31
N SER A 133 -9.64 21.87 -48.57
CA SER A 133 -9.73 23.18 -49.21
C SER A 133 -10.75 24.06 -48.47
N ALA A 134 -10.38 25.32 -48.23
CA ALA A 134 -11.17 26.31 -47.52
C ALA A 134 -12.54 26.52 -48.19
N VAL A 135 -13.57 25.83 -47.70
CA VAL A 135 -14.97 26.12 -48.02
C VAL A 135 -15.71 26.25 -46.69
N PHE A 136 -16.29 27.42 -46.49
CA PHE A 136 -17.13 27.78 -45.36
C PHE A 136 -18.48 27.01 -45.43
N PRO A 137 -19.06 26.56 -44.30
CA PRO A 137 -18.61 26.71 -42.92
C PRO A 137 -17.51 25.71 -42.50
N PRO A 138 -16.66 26.06 -41.50
CA PRO A 138 -15.60 25.20 -41.01
C PRO A 138 -16.14 24.06 -40.13
N GLN A 139 -16.43 22.89 -40.70
CA GLN A 139 -16.55 21.65 -39.93
C GLN A 139 -15.69 20.56 -40.57
N ARG A 140 -14.46 20.37 -40.08
CA ARG A 140 -13.43 19.58 -40.78
C ARG A 140 -12.36 18.99 -39.86
N ASN A 141 -12.77 18.45 -38.72
CA ASN A 141 -11.81 18.06 -37.70
C ASN A 141 -11.40 16.61 -37.96
N PRO A 142 -10.11 16.29 -38.12
CA PRO A 142 -9.68 14.91 -37.95
C PRO A 142 -10.08 14.45 -36.53
N ARG A 143 -10.77 13.33 -36.44
CA ARG A 143 -11.16 12.68 -35.17
C ARG A 143 -10.59 11.27 -35.14
N ASP A 144 -10.50 10.71 -33.95
CA ASP A 144 -10.17 9.30 -33.72
C ASP A 144 -8.92 8.85 -34.50
N LEU A 145 -7.79 9.51 -34.24
CA LEU A 145 -6.55 9.23 -34.96
C LEU A 145 -6.02 7.82 -34.62
N ALA A 146 -5.71 7.01 -35.64
CA ALA A 146 -5.10 5.70 -35.49
C ALA A 146 -3.99 5.48 -36.52
N VAL A 147 -2.86 4.90 -36.09
CA VAL A 147 -1.80 4.50 -37.02
C VAL A 147 -2.06 3.07 -37.48
N TYR A 148 -2.18 2.89 -38.80
CA TYR A 148 -2.45 1.59 -39.41
C TYR A 148 -1.66 1.45 -40.72
N ASN A 149 -0.98 0.32 -40.89
CA ASN A 149 -0.20 -0.03 -42.10
C ASN A 149 0.68 1.12 -42.63
N GLY A 150 1.44 1.76 -41.73
CA GLY A 150 2.39 2.82 -42.07
C GLY A 150 1.80 4.19 -42.40
N ALA A 151 0.49 4.41 -42.17
CA ALA A 151 -0.16 5.70 -42.37
C ALA A 151 -1.04 6.09 -41.17
N LEU A 152 -1.37 7.37 -41.10
CA LEU A 152 -2.26 7.91 -40.07
C LEU A 152 -3.69 7.97 -40.63
N TYR A 153 -4.58 7.18 -40.05
CA TYR A 153 -6.01 7.17 -40.35
C TYR A 153 -6.76 8.04 -39.35
N PHE A 154 -7.83 8.67 -39.81
CA PHE A 154 -8.67 9.54 -38.99
C PHE A 154 -10.02 9.72 -39.66
N THR A 155 -11.02 10.12 -38.88
CA THR A 155 -12.33 10.47 -39.40
C THR A 155 -12.39 11.95 -39.73
N ALA A 156 -12.90 12.32 -40.89
CA ALA A 156 -13.08 13.74 -41.24
C ALA A 156 -14.17 13.96 -42.30
N ASN A 157 -14.68 15.19 -42.36
CA ASN A 157 -15.69 15.59 -43.34
C ASN A 157 -15.05 16.22 -44.58
N GLY A 158 -15.33 15.64 -45.75
CA GLY A 158 -14.87 16.09 -47.06
C GLY A 158 -15.56 17.34 -47.62
N ASN A 159 -16.57 17.90 -46.95
CA ASN A 159 -17.47 18.98 -47.41
C ASN A 159 -17.88 18.83 -48.89
N ASP A 160 -17.91 17.59 -49.38
CA ASP A 160 -18.34 17.21 -50.71
C ASP A 160 -19.72 16.54 -50.67
N GLY A 161 -20.42 16.70 -49.54
CA GLY A 161 -21.73 16.10 -49.28
C GLY A 161 -21.68 14.66 -48.78
N ALA A 162 -20.50 14.03 -48.69
CA ALA A 162 -20.37 12.66 -48.20
C ALA A 162 -20.54 12.52 -46.67
N GLY A 163 -20.36 13.61 -45.91
CA GLY A 163 -20.37 13.55 -44.45
C GLY A 163 -19.00 13.18 -43.87
N TYR A 164 -19.00 12.61 -42.66
CA TYR A 164 -17.78 12.12 -42.01
C TYR A 164 -17.39 10.76 -42.60
N GLU A 165 -16.15 10.66 -43.05
CA GLU A 165 -15.62 9.49 -43.74
C GLU A 165 -14.26 9.11 -43.16
N LEU A 166 -13.77 7.92 -43.50
CA LEU A 166 -12.41 7.52 -43.15
C LEU A 166 -11.40 8.19 -44.11
N TRP A 167 -10.39 8.85 -43.56
CA TRP A 167 -9.29 9.48 -44.29
C TRP A 167 -7.96 8.85 -43.90
N LYS A 168 -7.01 8.90 -44.82
CA LYS A 168 -5.63 8.44 -44.65
C LYS A 168 -4.68 9.60 -44.95
N TYR A 169 -3.76 9.89 -44.05
CA TYR A 169 -2.59 10.73 -44.27
C TYR A 169 -1.33 9.87 -44.43
N ASP A 170 -0.70 9.98 -45.59
CA ASP A 170 0.59 9.38 -45.87
C ASP A 170 1.70 10.40 -45.55
N GLY A 171 2.54 10.04 -44.57
CA GLY A 171 3.61 10.91 -44.09
C GLY A 171 4.81 10.96 -45.04
N THR A 172 4.90 10.03 -45.98
CA THR A 172 5.97 9.94 -46.99
C THR A 172 5.71 10.92 -48.12
N THR A 173 4.47 10.98 -48.59
CA THR A 173 4.04 11.90 -49.67
C THR A 173 3.53 13.22 -49.13
N ASN A 174 3.27 13.32 -47.82
CA ASN A 174 2.61 14.45 -47.16
C ASN A 174 1.25 14.76 -47.80
N THR A 175 0.47 13.72 -48.08
CA THR A 175 -0.86 13.84 -48.70
C THR A 175 -1.91 13.14 -47.85
N ALA A 176 -3.08 13.77 -47.76
CA ALA A 176 -4.26 13.15 -47.18
C ALA A 176 -5.30 12.87 -48.25
N SER A 177 -5.93 11.70 -48.19
CA SER A 177 -6.96 11.25 -49.12
C SER A 177 -8.04 10.48 -48.38
N ARG A 178 -9.30 10.65 -48.79
CA ARG A 178 -10.39 9.79 -48.32
C ARG A 178 -10.08 8.35 -48.71
N VAL A 179 -10.27 7.42 -47.78
CA VAL A 179 -10.34 5.98 -48.07
C VAL A 179 -11.58 5.76 -48.96
N THR A 180 -11.73 4.64 -49.67
CA THR A 180 -12.93 4.43 -50.50
C THR A 180 -14.22 4.74 -49.73
N ASN A 181 -15.27 5.22 -50.40
CA ASN A 181 -16.50 5.73 -49.76
C ASN A 181 -17.10 4.67 -48.80
N ILE A 182 -17.14 4.98 -47.49
CA ILE A 182 -17.80 4.16 -46.46
C ILE A 182 -19.19 4.77 -46.18
N TYR A 183 -19.91 5.17 -47.23
CA TYR A 183 -21.31 5.65 -47.24
C TYR A 183 -21.72 6.82 -46.27
N SER A 184 -22.78 7.54 -46.66
CA SER A 184 -23.30 8.77 -46.02
C SER A 184 -24.14 8.57 -44.74
N GLY A 185 -23.71 7.68 -43.84
CA GLY A 185 -24.27 7.52 -42.48
C GLY A 185 -23.48 8.28 -41.41
N PRO A 186 -23.72 8.03 -40.09
CA PRO A 186 -22.72 8.28 -39.06
C PRO A 186 -21.36 7.73 -39.52
N GLY A 187 -20.39 8.64 -39.66
CA GLY A 187 -19.06 8.30 -40.13
C GLY A 187 -18.31 7.39 -39.15
N PRO A 188 -17.19 6.79 -39.58
CA PRO A 188 -16.33 5.98 -38.72
C PRO A 188 -15.96 6.69 -37.42
N SER A 189 -16.03 6.05 -36.26
CA SER A 189 -15.42 6.60 -35.02
C SER A 189 -14.81 5.48 -34.17
N PHE A 190 -14.06 5.87 -33.14
CA PHE A 190 -13.33 4.94 -32.24
C PHE A 190 -12.44 3.95 -33.01
N LEU A 191 -11.58 4.48 -33.89
CA LEU A 191 -10.69 3.68 -34.72
C LEU A 191 -9.72 2.84 -33.86
N ALA A 192 -9.66 1.53 -34.10
CA ALA A 192 -8.72 0.61 -33.43
C ALA A 192 -8.11 -0.38 -34.42
N VAL A 193 -6.81 -0.64 -34.31
CA VAL A 193 -6.16 -1.68 -35.12
C VAL A 193 -6.23 -3.01 -34.40
N TYR A 194 -6.78 -4.02 -35.06
CA TYR A 194 -6.90 -5.37 -34.52
C TYR A 194 -6.72 -6.40 -35.63
N ASN A 195 -5.95 -7.46 -35.35
CA ASN A 195 -5.72 -8.59 -36.25
C ASN A 195 -5.44 -8.20 -37.73
N GLY A 196 -4.61 -7.17 -37.93
CA GLY A 196 -4.21 -6.71 -39.26
C GLY A 196 -5.25 -5.88 -40.03
N ALA A 197 -6.36 -5.48 -39.42
CA ALA A 197 -7.36 -4.58 -39.99
C ALA A 197 -7.66 -3.39 -39.08
N LEU A 198 -8.29 -2.34 -39.63
CA LEU A 198 -8.75 -1.18 -38.87
C LEU A 198 -10.24 -1.32 -38.57
N TYR A 199 -10.60 -1.41 -37.29
CA TYR A 199 -11.97 -1.54 -36.80
C TYR A 199 -12.50 -0.20 -36.29
N PHE A 200 -13.82 -0.01 -36.40
CA PHE A 200 -14.52 1.22 -36.02
C PHE A 200 -16.03 0.97 -35.95
N HIS A 201 -16.79 1.83 -35.27
CA HIS A 201 -18.23 1.86 -35.54
C HIS A 201 -18.50 2.58 -36.86
N ALA A 202 -19.52 2.14 -37.60
CA ALA A 202 -20.07 2.91 -38.72
C ALA A 202 -21.50 2.43 -39.01
N THR A 203 -22.26 3.22 -39.78
CA THR A 203 -23.59 2.81 -40.26
C THR A 203 -23.54 2.47 -41.74
N GLY A 204 -24.02 1.28 -42.07
CA GLY A 204 -24.14 0.79 -43.45
C GLY A 204 -25.39 1.28 -44.17
N ASN A 205 -25.51 0.83 -45.42
CA ASN A 205 -26.62 1.15 -46.32
C ASN A 205 -27.66 0.01 -46.43
N ASP A 206 -27.70 -0.83 -45.40
CA ASP A 206 -28.42 -2.10 -45.36
C ASP A 206 -29.54 -2.11 -44.30
N GLY A 207 -29.74 -0.98 -43.62
CA GLY A 207 -30.79 -0.82 -42.61
C GLY A 207 -30.45 -1.41 -41.24
N ALA A 208 -29.20 -1.77 -40.97
CA ALA A 208 -28.74 -2.37 -39.71
C ALA A 208 -28.30 -1.36 -38.62
N GLY A 209 -28.46 -0.04 -38.85
CA GLY A 209 -27.97 0.97 -37.89
C GLY A 209 -26.44 0.98 -37.72
N PRO A 210 -25.92 1.67 -36.69
CA PRO A 210 -24.49 1.69 -36.36
C PRO A 210 -24.02 0.34 -35.79
N GLU A 211 -23.01 -0.25 -36.41
CA GLU A 211 -22.48 -1.58 -36.06
C GLU A 211 -20.95 -1.59 -36.05
N LEU A 212 -20.34 -2.74 -35.73
CA LEU A 212 -18.89 -2.92 -35.81
C LEU A 212 -18.46 -3.12 -37.27
N TRP A 213 -17.60 -2.25 -37.77
CA TRP A 213 -17.05 -2.29 -39.13
C TRP A 213 -15.55 -2.51 -39.10
N LYS A 214 -15.03 -3.03 -40.21
CA LYS A 214 -13.60 -3.17 -40.46
C LYS A 214 -13.23 -2.67 -41.84
N TYR A 215 -12.04 -2.09 -41.95
CA TYR A 215 -11.37 -1.72 -43.19
C TYR A 215 -10.09 -2.56 -43.35
N ASP A 216 -10.03 -3.29 -44.46
CA ASP A 216 -8.84 -4.03 -44.88
C ASP A 216 -8.09 -3.21 -45.93
N SER A 217 -6.84 -2.88 -45.63
CA SER A 217 -5.98 -2.09 -46.54
C SER A 217 -5.44 -2.90 -47.71
N THR A 218 -5.48 -4.24 -47.62
CA THR A 218 -5.04 -5.17 -48.66
C THR A 218 -6.04 -5.20 -49.81
N THR A 219 -7.34 -5.25 -49.48
CA THR A 219 -8.44 -5.23 -50.45
C THR A 219 -8.97 -3.83 -50.72
N ASN A 220 -8.61 -2.86 -49.88
CA ASN A 220 -9.14 -1.49 -49.89
C ASN A 220 -10.67 -1.47 -49.78
N THR A 221 -11.22 -2.29 -48.88
CA THR A 221 -12.67 -2.43 -48.67
C THR A 221 -13.05 -2.26 -47.21
N ALA A 222 -14.15 -1.56 -46.96
CA ALA A 222 -14.82 -1.54 -45.66
C ALA A 222 -16.05 -2.47 -45.68
N SER A 223 -16.25 -3.21 -44.60
CA SER A 223 -17.38 -4.14 -44.44
C SER A 223 -17.78 -4.25 -42.97
N ARG A 224 -19.06 -4.52 -42.70
CA ARG A 224 -19.52 -4.88 -41.34
C ARG A 224 -18.77 -6.14 -40.87
N ALA A 225 -18.15 -6.04 -39.70
CA ALA A 225 -17.41 -7.13 -39.07
C ALA A 225 -18.32 -8.02 -38.24
N ALA A 226 -19.31 -7.44 -37.55
CA ALA A 226 -20.34 -8.14 -36.81
C ALA A 226 -21.64 -7.32 -36.82
N ASP A 227 -22.76 -8.01 -36.88
CA ASP A 227 -24.12 -7.48 -36.68
C ASP A 227 -24.51 -7.80 -35.24
N ILE A 228 -24.34 -6.85 -34.33
CA ILE A 228 -24.46 -7.08 -32.89
C ILE A 228 -25.92 -6.91 -32.45
N ALA A 229 -26.61 -5.88 -32.96
CA ALA A 229 -28.01 -5.63 -32.69
C ALA A 229 -28.81 -5.62 -33.99
N SER A 230 -29.73 -6.57 -34.16
CA SER A 230 -30.50 -6.67 -35.38
C SER A 230 -31.48 -5.49 -35.55
N GLY A 231 -31.45 -4.84 -36.72
CA GLY A 231 -32.42 -3.82 -37.11
C GLY A 231 -31.85 -2.40 -37.13
N PRO A 232 -32.68 -1.37 -37.37
CA PRO A 232 -32.19 -0.03 -37.72
C PRO A 232 -31.63 0.79 -36.57
N ILE A 233 -31.79 0.32 -35.32
CA ILE A 233 -31.26 1.01 -34.13
C ILE A 233 -29.75 0.81 -34.02
N GLY A 234 -29.25 -0.39 -34.37
CA GLY A 234 -27.85 -0.78 -34.24
C GLY A 234 -27.36 -0.89 -32.79
N SER A 235 -26.06 -1.12 -32.63
CA SER A 235 -25.40 -1.44 -31.36
C SER A 235 -24.43 -0.37 -30.84
N THR A 236 -24.08 0.61 -31.67
CA THR A 236 -23.12 1.70 -31.38
C THR A 236 -21.84 1.24 -30.65
N PRO A 237 -20.95 0.46 -31.31
CA PRO A 237 -19.71 0.00 -30.68
C PRO A 237 -18.70 1.13 -30.42
N ASP A 238 -18.45 1.46 -29.16
CA ASP A 238 -17.57 2.57 -28.77
C ASP A 238 -16.36 2.09 -27.97
N TYR A 239 -15.34 2.96 -27.84
CA TYR A 239 -14.14 2.72 -27.04
C TYR A 239 -13.38 1.41 -27.37
N LEU A 240 -13.30 1.07 -28.66
CA LEU A 240 -12.63 -0.13 -29.15
C LEU A 240 -11.20 -0.24 -28.61
N THR A 241 -10.91 -1.33 -27.92
CA THR A 241 -9.65 -1.58 -27.21
C THR A 241 -9.21 -3.03 -27.38
N VAL A 242 -7.96 -3.24 -27.78
CA VAL A 242 -7.39 -4.59 -27.85
C VAL A 242 -6.86 -4.99 -26.47
N TYR A 243 -7.34 -6.12 -25.95
CA TYR A 243 -6.97 -6.67 -24.65
C TYR A 243 -6.83 -8.18 -24.75
N ASN A 244 -5.73 -8.74 -24.23
CA ASN A 244 -5.42 -10.18 -24.29
C ASN A 244 -5.59 -10.82 -25.68
N GLY A 245 -5.31 -10.06 -26.74
CA GLY A 245 -5.39 -10.54 -28.12
C GLY A 245 -6.80 -10.62 -28.69
N GLU A 246 -7.82 -10.10 -28.00
CA GLU A 246 -9.18 -9.94 -28.49
C GLU A 246 -9.55 -8.44 -28.55
N LEU A 247 -10.58 -8.09 -29.33
CA LEU A 247 -11.10 -6.73 -29.44
C LEU A 247 -12.30 -6.57 -28.51
N TYR A 248 -12.19 -5.67 -27.53
CA TYR A 248 -13.23 -5.31 -26.57
C TYR A 248 -13.78 -3.91 -26.87
N PHE A 249 -15.05 -3.69 -26.59
CA PHE A 249 -15.74 -2.41 -26.83
C PHE A 249 -17.04 -2.35 -26.02
N SER A 250 -17.59 -1.15 -25.86
CA SER A 250 -18.93 -0.96 -25.32
C SER A 250 -19.96 -1.06 -26.43
N ALA A 251 -21.08 -1.77 -26.24
CA ALA A 251 -22.18 -1.81 -27.20
C ALA A 251 -23.51 -2.18 -26.52
N ASP A 252 -24.63 -1.82 -27.16
CA ASP A 252 -25.99 -2.22 -26.74
C ASP A 252 -26.51 -3.31 -27.67
N GLY A 253 -26.87 -4.47 -27.12
CA GLY A 253 -27.44 -5.59 -27.88
C GLY A 253 -28.91 -5.40 -28.29
N GLN A 254 -29.55 -4.31 -27.87
CA GLN A 254 -30.97 -4.03 -28.01
C GLN A 254 -31.87 -5.12 -27.36
N ASP A 255 -31.37 -5.76 -26.31
CA ASP A 255 -32.05 -6.80 -25.54
C ASP A 255 -32.64 -6.31 -24.20
N GLY A 256 -32.50 -5.01 -23.91
CA GLY A 256 -33.02 -4.36 -22.70
C GLY A 256 -32.02 -4.26 -21.55
N GLU A 257 -30.82 -4.83 -21.71
CA GLU A 257 -29.73 -4.74 -20.71
C GLU A 257 -28.96 -3.42 -20.79
N GLY A 258 -29.04 -2.72 -21.94
CA GLY A 258 -28.36 -1.44 -22.16
C GLY A 258 -26.96 -1.63 -22.75
N THR A 259 -26.12 -0.60 -22.60
CA THR A 259 -24.71 -0.67 -23.04
C THR A 259 -23.92 -1.55 -22.09
N GLU A 260 -23.14 -2.48 -22.62
CA GLU A 260 -22.35 -3.44 -21.85
C GLU A 260 -20.97 -3.65 -22.49
N LEU A 261 -20.10 -4.43 -21.84
CA LEU A 261 -18.82 -4.84 -22.44
C LEU A 261 -19.02 -6.03 -23.39
N TRP A 262 -18.63 -5.83 -24.64
CA TRP A 262 -18.64 -6.84 -25.69
C TRP A 262 -17.23 -7.15 -26.13
N LYS A 263 -17.06 -8.37 -26.65
CA LYS A 263 -15.84 -8.79 -27.33
C LYS A 263 -16.13 -9.38 -28.69
N TYR A 264 -15.21 -9.20 -29.62
CA TYR A 264 -15.30 -9.71 -31.00
C TYR A 264 -14.34 -10.88 -31.24
N ASP A 265 -14.92 -12.00 -31.69
CA ASP A 265 -14.20 -13.17 -32.15
C ASP A 265 -13.98 -13.07 -33.67
N SER A 266 -12.70 -12.90 -34.06
CA SER A 266 -12.32 -12.80 -35.47
C SER A 266 -12.30 -14.13 -36.20
N ALA A 267 -12.29 -15.27 -35.49
CA ALA A 267 -12.35 -16.59 -36.10
C ALA A 267 -13.76 -16.91 -36.61
N THR A 268 -14.79 -16.49 -35.87
CA THR A 268 -16.20 -16.70 -36.23
C THR A 268 -16.85 -15.46 -36.86
N ASN A 269 -16.22 -14.28 -36.77
CA ASN A 269 -16.80 -12.98 -37.11
C ASN A 269 -18.07 -12.67 -36.31
N THR A 270 -18.08 -13.00 -35.02
CA THR A 270 -19.23 -12.72 -34.13
C THR A 270 -18.79 -11.89 -32.94
N ALA A 271 -19.69 -11.05 -32.44
CA ALA A 271 -19.53 -10.38 -31.16
C ALA A 271 -20.37 -11.09 -30.09
N SER A 272 -19.88 -11.12 -28.85
CA SER A 272 -20.60 -11.64 -27.70
C SER A 272 -20.39 -10.74 -26.49
N ARG A 273 -21.44 -10.49 -25.71
CA ARG A 273 -21.33 -9.87 -24.39
C ARG A 273 -20.45 -10.75 -23.50
N VAL A 274 -19.52 -10.14 -22.77
CA VAL A 274 -18.52 -10.86 -21.96
C VAL A 274 -19.20 -11.57 -20.77
N THR A 275 -19.92 -10.78 -19.97
CA THR A 275 -20.86 -11.17 -18.92
C THR A 275 -21.71 -9.93 -18.63
N ASN A 276 -22.84 -10.06 -17.93
CA ASN A 276 -23.51 -8.86 -17.44
C ASN A 276 -22.59 -8.19 -16.42
N ILE A 277 -22.05 -7.03 -16.74
CA ILE A 277 -21.15 -6.32 -15.83
C ILE A 277 -22.01 -5.60 -14.78
N PHE A 278 -23.20 -5.12 -15.17
CA PHE A 278 -24.17 -4.52 -14.26
C PHE A 278 -25.60 -4.84 -14.63
N ASP A 279 -26.44 -5.14 -13.63
CA ASP A 279 -27.86 -5.28 -13.88
C ASP A 279 -28.51 -3.88 -14.01
N TRP A 280 -29.31 -3.68 -15.07
CA TRP A 280 -30.21 -2.54 -15.33
C TRP A 280 -29.57 -1.25 -15.89
N TRP A 281 -29.88 -0.96 -17.17
CA TRP A 281 -29.75 0.33 -17.88
C TRP A 281 -28.56 1.18 -17.42
N THR A 282 -27.35 0.69 -17.67
CA THR A 282 -26.13 1.43 -17.33
C THR A 282 -25.56 2.19 -18.52
N ASP A 283 -24.87 3.29 -18.21
CA ASP A 283 -24.22 4.20 -19.16
C ASP A 283 -22.69 3.91 -19.17
N ALA A 284 -22.35 2.63 -19.35
CA ALA A 284 -21.03 2.01 -19.15
C ALA A 284 -20.85 0.74 -19.99
N PRO A 285 -19.63 0.21 -20.22
CA PRO A 285 -18.33 0.79 -19.88
C PRO A 285 -17.94 1.93 -20.84
N LYS A 286 -17.20 2.93 -20.37
CA LYS A 286 -16.64 4.02 -21.19
C LYS A 286 -15.14 4.18 -20.96
N PHE A 287 -14.43 4.80 -21.90
CA PHE A 287 -13.00 5.12 -21.81
C PHE A 287 -12.11 3.91 -21.46
N LEU A 288 -12.26 2.81 -22.20
CA LEU A 288 -11.49 1.59 -21.99
C LEU A 288 -9.98 1.83 -22.18
N ALA A 289 -9.16 1.21 -21.32
CA ALA A 289 -7.71 1.19 -21.44
C ALA A 289 -7.12 -0.08 -20.82
N VAL A 290 -6.04 -0.59 -21.40
CA VAL A 290 -5.29 -1.71 -20.81
C VAL A 290 -4.16 -1.19 -19.94
N TYR A 291 -4.08 -1.70 -18.71
CA TYR A 291 -3.01 -1.40 -17.76
C TYR A 291 -2.68 -2.64 -16.93
N ASN A 292 -1.40 -2.90 -16.71
CA ASN A 292 -0.88 -4.06 -15.95
C ASN A 292 -1.57 -5.42 -16.23
N GLY A 293 -1.90 -5.70 -17.50
CA GLY A 293 -2.52 -6.97 -17.88
C GLY A 293 -4.02 -7.10 -17.57
N ALA A 294 -4.70 -6.01 -17.22
CA ALA A 294 -6.15 -5.95 -17.05
C ALA A 294 -6.78 -4.82 -17.87
N LEU A 295 -8.09 -4.92 -18.10
CA LEU A 295 -8.88 -3.91 -18.81
C LEU A 295 -9.56 -2.99 -17.79
N TYR A 296 -9.26 -1.69 -17.85
CA TYR A 296 -9.84 -0.66 -17.00
C TYR A 296 -10.81 0.22 -17.79
N PHE A 297 -11.85 0.71 -17.13
CA PHE A 297 -12.89 1.54 -17.74
C PHE A 297 -13.66 2.33 -16.70
N GLN A 298 -14.40 3.33 -17.15
CA GLN A 298 -15.41 4.02 -16.37
C GLN A 298 -16.70 3.20 -16.34
N ALA A 299 -17.30 3.02 -15.16
CA ALA A 299 -18.65 2.49 -15.06
C ALA A 299 -19.41 2.98 -13.82
N ASN A 300 -20.73 2.81 -13.83
CA ASN A 300 -21.61 3.07 -12.69
C ASN A 300 -22.47 1.83 -12.43
N ALA A 301 -22.36 1.28 -11.23
CA ALA A 301 -23.08 0.07 -10.81
C ALA A 301 -24.49 0.35 -10.25
N ASN A 302 -24.95 1.60 -10.29
CA ASN A 302 -26.19 2.06 -9.68
C ASN A 302 -26.28 1.76 -8.17
N ASP A 303 -25.14 1.60 -7.49
CA ASP A 303 -25.03 1.32 -6.05
C ASP A 303 -24.94 2.58 -5.18
N GLY A 304 -25.07 3.76 -5.79
CA GLY A 304 -24.95 5.05 -5.12
C GLY A 304 -23.53 5.60 -5.04
N ALA A 305 -22.54 4.98 -5.70
CA ALA A 305 -21.18 5.54 -5.86
C ALA A 305 -21.00 6.37 -7.14
N GLY A 306 -21.96 6.34 -8.08
CA GLY A 306 -21.84 7.07 -9.35
C GLY A 306 -20.82 6.45 -10.31
N HIS A 307 -20.26 7.26 -11.22
CA HIS A 307 -19.27 6.79 -12.20
C HIS A 307 -17.87 6.73 -11.58
N GLU A 308 -17.30 5.54 -11.56
CA GLU A 308 -16.00 5.25 -10.93
C GLU A 308 -15.08 4.47 -11.86
N LEU A 309 -13.84 4.22 -11.39
CA LEU A 309 -12.86 3.42 -12.11
C LEU A 309 -13.11 1.94 -11.82
N TRP A 310 -13.29 1.15 -12.87
CA TRP A 310 -13.54 -0.28 -12.83
C TRP A 310 -12.44 -1.06 -13.54
N LYS A 311 -12.27 -2.31 -13.12
CA LYS A 311 -11.34 -3.28 -13.70
C LYS A 311 -12.13 -4.53 -14.08
N TYR A 312 -11.89 -5.06 -15.28
CA TYR A 312 -12.33 -6.38 -15.70
C TYR A 312 -11.16 -7.36 -15.63
N ASP A 313 -11.39 -8.45 -14.90
CA ASP A 313 -10.49 -9.59 -14.82
C ASP A 313 -11.00 -10.72 -15.73
N SER A 314 -10.20 -11.04 -16.75
CA SER A 314 -10.53 -12.10 -17.71
C SER A 314 -10.31 -13.52 -17.16
N ALA A 315 -9.52 -13.68 -16.10
CA ALA A 315 -9.28 -14.98 -15.48
C ALA A 315 -10.49 -15.45 -14.66
N THR A 316 -11.17 -14.52 -13.97
CA THR A 316 -12.39 -14.79 -13.20
C THR A 316 -13.66 -14.45 -13.95
N ASN A 317 -13.55 -13.74 -15.08
CA ASN A 317 -14.66 -13.16 -15.83
C ASN A 317 -15.55 -12.24 -14.98
N THR A 318 -14.93 -11.42 -14.14
CA THR A 318 -15.63 -10.49 -13.24
C THR A 318 -15.14 -9.07 -13.42
N ALA A 319 -16.03 -8.11 -13.24
CA ALA A 319 -15.68 -6.71 -13.11
C ALA A 319 -15.84 -6.25 -11.66
N SER A 320 -14.93 -5.41 -11.20
CA SER A 320 -14.95 -4.83 -9.86
C SER A 320 -14.48 -3.38 -9.90
N ARG A 321 -15.07 -2.54 -9.04
CA ARG A 321 -14.60 -1.17 -8.83
C ARG A 321 -13.19 -1.24 -8.23
N VAL A 322 -12.26 -0.43 -8.77
CA VAL A 322 -10.87 -0.37 -8.30
C VAL A 322 -10.83 0.24 -6.90
N THR A 323 -11.39 1.43 -6.76
CA THR A 323 -11.72 2.06 -5.48
C THR A 323 -12.70 3.19 -5.77
N ASP A 324 -13.47 3.60 -4.76
CA ASP A 324 -14.31 4.78 -4.83
C ASP A 324 -13.43 6.03 -4.62
N LEU A 325 -13.15 6.77 -5.70
CA LEU A 325 -12.33 7.98 -5.63
C LEU A 325 -13.14 9.18 -5.13
N TYR A 326 -14.45 9.20 -5.37
CA TYR A 326 -15.37 10.22 -4.91
C TYR A 326 -16.41 9.59 -3.97
N SER A 327 -16.16 9.68 -2.66
CA SER A 327 -17.13 9.17 -1.69
C SER A 327 -18.48 9.90 -1.80
N GLY A 328 -19.52 9.21 -2.26
CA GLY A 328 -20.88 9.74 -2.39
C GLY A 328 -21.48 9.57 -3.79
N PRO A 329 -22.72 10.04 -4.03
CA PRO A 329 -23.50 9.70 -5.23
C PRO A 329 -23.05 10.36 -6.54
N ASN A 330 -22.08 11.28 -6.50
CA ASN A 330 -21.67 12.03 -7.69
C ASN A 330 -20.64 11.27 -8.55
N GLY A 331 -19.86 10.38 -7.95
CA GLY A 331 -18.76 9.67 -8.61
C GLY A 331 -17.60 10.57 -9.07
N SER A 332 -16.46 9.96 -9.34
CA SER A 332 -15.21 10.62 -9.74
C SER A 332 -15.10 10.89 -11.25
N VAL A 333 -15.98 10.26 -12.03
CA VAL A 333 -16.11 10.39 -13.50
C VAL A 333 -14.75 10.22 -14.23
N PRO A 334 -14.06 9.09 -14.04
CA PRO A 334 -12.76 8.86 -14.65
C PRO A 334 -12.87 8.79 -16.17
N ALA A 335 -12.17 9.67 -16.87
CA ALA A 335 -12.25 9.79 -18.33
C ALA A 335 -10.87 9.84 -18.98
N PHE A 336 -10.83 9.50 -20.27
CA PHE A 336 -9.62 9.55 -21.11
C PHE A 336 -8.44 8.75 -20.54
N LEU A 337 -8.71 7.52 -20.09
CA LEU A 337 -7.72 6.64 -19.48
C LEU A 337 -6.54 6.34 -20.43
N ALA A 338 -5.32 6.40 -19.90
CA ALA A 338 -4.11 6.03 -20.62
C ALA A 338 -3.04 5.43 -19.69
N ALA A 339 -2.52 4.26 -20.05
CA ALA A 339 -1.38 3.68 -19.36
C ALA A 339 -0.07 4.37 -19.78
N TYR A 340 0.73 4.78 -18.80
CA TYR A 340 2.03 5.38 -19.03
C TYR A 340 2.97 5.12 -17.85
N ASN A 341 4.21 4.68 -18.13
CA ASN A 341 5.29 4.55 -17.15
C ASN A 341 4.91 3.86 -15.82
N GLY A 342 4.19 2.74 -15.90
CA GLY A 342 3.79 1.95 -14.72
C GLY A 342 2.63 2.52 -13.91
N ALA A 343 1.85 3.44 -14.48
CA ALA A 343 0.60 3.94 -13.90
C ALA A 343 -0.49 4.07 -14.96
N LEU A 344 -1.75 4.09 -14.52
CA LEU A 344 -2.90 4.45 -15.33
C LEU A 344 -3.29 5.91 -15.03
N TYR A 345 -3.21 6.78 -16.02
CA TYR A 345 -3.57 8.20 -15.89
C TYR A 345 -4.96 8.47 -16.46
N PHE A 346 -5.68 9.40 -15.86
CA PHE A 346 -7.03 9.78 -16.29
C PHE A 346 -7.45 11.14 -15.71
N ASN A 347 -8.47 11.73 -16.30
CA ASN A 347 -9.19 12.85 -15.70
C ASN A 347 -10.17 12.35 -14.65
N ALA A 348 -10.19 12.93 -13.45
CA ALA A 348 -11.20 12.63 -12.44
C ALA A 348 -11.33 13.77 -11.42
N ASP A 349 -12.44 13.81 -10.70
CA ASP A 349 -12.63 14.64 -9.50
C ASP A 349 -12.52 13.76 -8.24
N GLY A 350 -11.57 14.08 -7.36
CA GLY A 350 -11.35 13.34 -6.10
C GLY A 350 -12.13 13.89 -4.91
N ASN A 351 -13.09 14.79 -5.13
CA ASN A 351 -13.84 15.49 -4.08
C ASN A 351 -12.96 16.25 -3.06
N ASP A 352 -11.76 16.64 -3.46
CA ASP A 352 -10.79 17.35 -2.63
C ASP A 352 -10.89 18.88 -2.77
N GLY A 353 -11.94 19.34 -3.46
CA GLY A 353 -12.18 20.75 -3.74
C GLY A 353 -11.32 21.33 -4.87
N THR A 354 -10.67 20.48 -5.68
CA THR A 354 -9.93 20.90 -6.89
C THR A 354 -10.66 20.67 -8.20
N GLY A 355 -11.83 20.02 -8.17
CA GLY A 355 -12.58 19.68 -9.38
C GLY A 355 -11.89 18.58 -10.20
N SER A 356 -12.24 18.47 -11.49
CA SER A 356 -11.65 17.44 -12.35
C SER A 356 -10.23 17.79 -12.82
N GLU A 357 -9.27 16.97 -12.41
CA GLU A 357 -7.84 17.16 -12.60
C GLU A 357 -7.16 15.90 -13.16
N LEU A 358 -5.84 15.94 -13.36
CA LEU A 358 -5.07 14.76 -13.77
C LEU A 358 -4.82 13.87 -12.55
N TRP A 359 -5.35 12.65 -12.59
CA TRP A 359 -5.13 11.61 -11.59
C TRP A 359 -4.32 10.46 -12.16
N LYS A 360 -3.65 9.72 -11.27
CA LYS A 360 -3.01 8.45 -11.60
C LYS A 360 -3.41 7.37 -10.61
N PHE A 361 -3.58 6.16 -11.15
CA PHE A 361 -3.71 4.91 -10.44
C PHE A 361 -2.43 4.09 -10.59
N VAL A 362 -1.89 3.61 -9.47
CA VAL A 362 -0.83 2.59 -9.44
C VAL A 362 -1.39 1.39 -8.70
N GLU A 363 -1.21 0.20 -9.27
CA GLU A 363 -1.67 -1.02 -8.63
C GLU A 363 -0.65 -1.41 -7.57
N ASP A 364 -1.13 -1.71 -6.37
CA ASP A 364 -0.26 -2.24 -5.33
C ASP A 364 0.06 -3.70 -5.65
N ASN A 365 1.35 -3.97 -5.82
CA ASN A 365 1.89 -5.30 -6.05
C ASN A 365 2.80 -5.73 -4.90
N THR A 366 2.84 -4.97 -3.80
CA THR A 366 3.53 -5.33 -2.57
C THR A 366 2.53 -5.94 -1.60
N PRO A 367 2.57 -7.25 -1.35
CA PRO A 367 1.63 -7.88 -0.43
C PRO A 367 1.88 -7.40 1.00
N PRO A 368 0.82 -7.19 1.80
CA PRO A 368 0.99 -6.83 3.20
C PRO A 368 1.67 -7.97 3.96
N THR A 369 2.45 -7.61 4.97
CA THR A 369 3.13 -8.56 5.88
C THR A 369 2.91 -8.16 7.32
N VAL A 370 3.08 -9.10 8.25
CA VAL A 370 3.14 -8.78 9.69
C VAL A 370 4.58 -8.39 10.03
N VAL A 371 4.76 -7.17 10.51
CA VAL A 371 6.05 -6.62 10.94
C VAL A 371 6.43 -7.14 12.32
N SER A 372 5.48 -7.14 13.26
CA SER A 372 5.74 -7.55 14.64
C SER A 372 4.47 -7.93 15.40
N THR A 373 4.66 -8.56 16.56
CA THR A 373 3.61 -8.75 17.57
C THR A 373 4.15 -8.40 18.95
N SER A 374 3.29 -8.01 19.90
CA SER A 374 3.70 -7.79 21.30
C SER A 374 3.88 -9.08 22.10
N LEU A 375 3.78 -10.25 21.47
CA LEU A 375 3.92 -11.54 22.15
C LEU A 375 5.39 -11.83 22.44
N LEU A 376 5.65 -12.31 23.66
CA LEU A 376 6.97 -12.79 24.06
C LEU A 376 7.05 -14.30 23.83
N ALA A 377 8.19 -14.78 23.36
CA ALA A 377 8.45 -16.21 23.15
C ALA A 377 8.29 -17.05 24.43
N SER A 378 8.44 -16.43 25.61
CA SER A 378 8.22 -17.07 26.91
C SER A 378 7.57 -16.13 27.92
N ASN A 379 6.56 -16.64 28.62
CA ASN A 379 5.88 -16.01 29.75
C ASN A 379 5.96 -16.93 30.98
N VAL A 380 5.87 -16.36 32.18
CA VAL A 380 5.89 -17.09 33.45
C VAL A 380 4.62 -16.76 34.24
N GLY A 381 3.96 -17.78 34.78
CA GLY A 381 2.69 -17.62 35.50
C GLY A 381 1.51 -17.61 34.53
N THR A 382 1.01 -16.43 34.20
CA THR A 382 -0.09 -16.25 33.24
C THR A 382 0.40 -15.52 32.00
N GLY A 383 0.02 -16.00 30.82
CA GLY A 383 0.25 -15.33 29.55
C GLY A 383 -0.72 -14.17 29.32
N PRO A 384 -0.57 -13.45 28.19
CA PRO A 384 -1.33 -12.24 27.91
C PRO A 384 -2.83 -12.53 27.75
N ALA A 385 -3.67 -11.59 28.19
CA ALA A 385 -5.10 -11.56 27.84
C ALA A 385 -5.36 -10.71 26.58
N THR A 386 -4.39 -9.88 26.19
CA THR A 386 -4.40 -9.02 25.00
C THR A 386 -3.00 -8.95 24.39
N PHE A 387 -2.90 -8.83 23.07
CA PHE A 387 -1.64 -8.57 22.39
C PHE A 387 -1.88 -7.73 21.13
N THR A 388 -0.81 -7.18 20.56
CA THR A 388 -0.88 -6.43 19.29
C THR A 388 -0.22 -7.19 18.14
N VAL A 389 -0.68 -6.89 16.93
CA VAL A 389 -0.11 -7.33 15.64
C VAL A 389 0.01 -6.10 14.76
N THR A 390 1.22 -5.79 14.29
CA THR A 390 1.50 -4.63 13.44
C THR A 390 1.80 -5.09 12.01
N PHE A 391 1.15 -4.47 11.03
CA PHE A 391 1.27 -4.77 9.62
C PHE A 391 2.23 -3.78 8.91
N SER A 392 2.73 -4.15 7.72
CA SER A 392 3.62 -3.30 6.92
C SER A 392 2.93 -2.08 6.33
N GLU A 393 1.60 -2.14 6.21
CA GLU A 393 0.74 -1.15 5.57
C GLU A 393 -0.71 -1.30 6.02
N ALA A 394 -1.60 -0.46 5.48
CA ALA A 394 -3.01 -0.51 5.78
C ALA A 394 -3.68 -1.81 5.29
N VAL A 395 -4.29 -2.54 6.22
CA VAL A 395 -5.10 -3.74 5.91
C VAL A 395 -6.60 -3.46 5.93
N ASN A 396 -7.34 -4.26 5.17
CA ASN A 396 -8.77 -4.09 4.93
C ASN A 396 -9.58 -4.10 6.24
N ASN A 397 -10.31 -3.01 6.49
CA ASN A 397 -11.12 -2.80 7.70
C ASN A 397 -12.46 -2.14 7.32
N PRO A 398 -13.36 -2.87 6.64
CA PRO A 398 -14.69 -2.36 6.32
C PRO A 398 -15.53 -2.17 7.60
N ALA A 399 -16.67 -1.48 7.50
CA ALA A 399 -17.57 -1.33 8.64
C ALA A 399 -18.12 -2.70 9.10
N GLY A 400 -17.85 -3.07 10.35
CA GLY A 400 -18.26 -4.36 10.93
C GLY A 400 -17.06 -5.13 11.48
N ASN A 401 -17.26 -6.43 11.75
CA ASN A 401 -16.19 -7.36 12.13
C ASN A 401 -16.47 -8.82 11.71
N THR A 402 -17.38 -9.03 10.75
CA THR A 402 -17.84 -10.36 10.32
C THR A 402 -17.37 -10.73 8.93
N ASN A 403 -16.93 -9.75 8.13
CA ASN A 403 -16.46 -9.99 6.78
C ASN A 403 -15.23 -10.91 6.83
N LYS A 404 -15.13 -11.81 5.85
CA LYS A 404 -14.08 -12.82 5.84
C LYS A 404 -12.69 -12.17 5.83
N ASP A 405 -12.53 -11.13 5.02
CA ASP A 405 -11.22 -10.49 4.77
C ASP A 405 -10.97 -9.25 5.62
N ASP A 406 -11.80 -9.06 6.66
CA ASP A 406 -11.75 -7.94 7.58
C ASP A 406 -10.74 -8.20 8.71
N VAL A 407 -9.76 -7.31 8.85
CA VAL A 407 -8.71 -7.41 9.88
C VAL A 407 -9.27 -7.45 11.30
N THR A 408 -10.49 -6.95 11.54
CA THR A 408 -11.13 -6.96 12.87
C THR A 408 -11.95 -8.23 13.15
N ASN A 409 -12.08 -9.13 12.18
CA ASN A 409 -12.76 -10.41 12.38
C ASN A 409 -11.92 -11.33 13.30
N PRO A 410 -12.43 -11.73 14.48
CA PRO A 410 -11.69 -12.59 15.41
C PRO A 410 -11.24 -13.94 14.81
N ASN A 411 -11.92 -14.43 13.76
CA ASN A 411 -11.53 -15.67 13.09
C ASN A 411 -10.23 -15.56 12.29
N ASN A 412 -9.76 -14.34 12.01
CA ASN A 412 -8.52 -14.10 11.26
C ASN A 412 -7.25 -14.21 12.11
N TYR A 413 -7.40 -14.50 13.40
CA TYR A 413 -6.33 -14.75 14.36
C TYR A 413 -6.57 -16.12 14.98
N LEU A 414 -5.95 -17.15 14.40
CA LEU A 414 -6.06 -18.50 14.93
C LEU A 414 -4.98 -18.70 16.01
N LEU A 415 -5.41 -18.82 17.27
CA LEU A 415 -4.53 -19.13 18.39
C LEU A 415 -4.84 -20.55 18.89
N VAL A 416 -3.81 -21.38 18.99
CA VAL A 416 -3.92 -22.76 19.50
C VAL A 416 -2.95 -23.00 20.66
N ASN A 417 -3.34 -23.90 21.56
CA ASN A 417 -2.48 -24.47 22.59
C ASN A 417 -2.30 -25.97 22.31
N THR A 418 -1.16 -26.52 22.72
CA THR A 418 -0.88 -27.96 22.57
C THR A 418 -1.95 -28.83 23.20
N GLY A 419 -2.28 -29.92 22.49
CA GLY A 419 -3.15 -30.98 22.93
C GLY A 419 -2.53 -31.98 23.90
N ALA A 420 -3.14 -33.18 23.91
CA ALA A 420 -2.74 -34.29 24.79
C ALA A 420 -1.30 -34.78 24.56
N ASN A 421 -0.74 -34.56 23.36
CA ASN A 421 0.61 -35.00 23.00
C ASN A 421 1.71 -33.94 23.27
N SER A 422 1.35 -32.74 23.77
CA SER A 422 2.27 -31.63 24.05
C SER A 422 3.03 -31.05 22.84
N LEU A 423 2.54 -31.32 21.62
CA LEU A 423 2.98 -30.76 20.36
C LEU A 423 1.88 -29.88 19.76
N VAL A 424 2.26 -28.98 18.85
CA VAL A 424 1.32 -28.15 18.09
C VAL A 424 1.35 -28.63 16.64
N GLU A 425 0.29 -29.31 16.22
CA GLU A 425 0.11 -29.92 14.91
C GLU A 425 -0.52 -28.97 13.90
N THR A 426 -1.34 -28.03 14.37
CA THR A 426 -1.93 -26.99 13.54
C THR A 426 -0.80 -26.25 12.82
N ALA A 427 -0.92 -26.18 11.51
CA ALA A 427 0.16 -25.72 10.61
C ALA A 427 -0.20 -24.45 9.83
N SER A 428 -1.50 -24.15 9.68
CA SER A 428 -2.00 -22.99 8.92
C SER A 428 -3.46 -22.71 9.25
N CYS A 429 -3.94 -21.52 8.90
CA CYS A 429 -5.35 -21.16 8.97
C CYS A 429 -6.19 -21.99 7.98
N SER A 430 -5.68 -22.23 6.78
CA SER A 430 -6.36 -23.03 5.74
C SER A 430 -6.49 -24.51 6.12
N GLY A 431 -5.53 -25.06 6.86
CA GLY A 431 -5.59 -26.44 7.38
C GLY A 431 -6.56 -26.63 8.54
N GLY A 432 -6.98 -25.53 9.20
CA GLY A 432 -7.82 -25.57 10.38
C GLY A 432 -7.12 -26.18 11.60
N VAL A 433 -7.85 -26.25 12.72
CA VAL A 433 -7.33 -26.80 13.98
C VAL A 433 -7.26 -28.32 13.90
N VAL A 434 -6.09 -28.89 14.20
CA VAL A 434 -5.87 -30.34 14.22
C VAL A 434 -6.38 -30.93 15.55
N ALA A 435 -6.85 -32.19 15.52
CA ALA A 435 -7.83 -32.72 16.47
C ALA A 435 -7.46 -32.70 17.96
N ASP A 436 -6.19 -32.71 18.33
CA ASP A 436 -5.82 -32.61 19.75
C ASP A 436 -5.44 -31.19 20.19
N ASP A 437 -5.05 -30.31 19.26
CA ASP A 437 -4.80 -28.90 19.56
C ASP A 437 -6.06 -28.20 20.08
N ILE A 438 -5.87 -27.36 21.09
CA ILE A 438 -6.96 -26.63 21.74
C ILE A 438 -7.01 -25.21 21.18
N ARG A 439 -8.08 -24.89 20.44
CA ARG A 439 -8.33 -23.52 19.97
C ARG A 439 -8.59 -22.59 21.16
N ILE A 440 -7.89 -21.47 21.17
CA ILE A 440 -8.14 -20.36 22.10
C ILE A 440 -9.04 -19.34 21.41
N THR A 441 -10.13 -18.96 22.07
CA THR A 441 -11.08 -17.99 21.54
C THR A 441 -10.53 -16.56 21.62
N VAL A 442 -10.40 -15.94 20.44
CA VAL A 442 -10.27 -14.49 20.30
C VAL A 442 -11.68 -13.89 20.38
N THR A 443 -11.89 -12.93 21.28
CA THR A 443 -13.21 -12.35 21.55
C THR A 443 -13.47 -11.09 20.75
N SER A 444 -12.45 -10.24 20.56
CA SER A 444 -12.55 -9.05 19.75
C SER A 444 -11.18 -8.63 19.21
N VAL A 445 -11.20 -7.90 18.11
CA VAL A 445 -10.04 -7.25 17.52
C VAL A 445 -10.42 -5.81 17.21
N ILE A 446 -9.55 -4.87 17.57
CA ILE A 446 -9.69 -3.46 17.22
C ILE A 446 -8.49 -3.09 16.37
N TYR A 447 -8.71 -2.43 15.24
CA TYR A 447 -7.65 -2.02 14.33
C TYR A 447 -7.49 -0.49 14.31
N ASP A 448 -6.25 -0.04 14.40
CA ASP A 448 -5.86 1.36 14.23
C ASP A 448 -5.17 1.52 12.87
N SER A 449 -5.85 2.21 11.94
CA SER A 449 -5.34 2.47 10.59
C SER A 449 -4.24 3.54 10.55
N GLY A 450 -4.04 4.32 11.62
CA GLY A 450 -2.94 5.28 11.71
C GLY A 450 -1.60 4.62 12.09
N THR A 451 -1.65 3.50 12.79
CA THR A 451 -0.47 2.73 13.25
C THR A 451 -0.36 1.35 12.64
N PHE A 452 -1.28 0.98 11.72
CA PHE A 452 -1.42 -0.33 11.11
C PHE A 452 -1.39 -1.47 12.13
N THR A 453 -2.03 -1.26 13.29
CA THR A 453 -1.90 -2.15 14.43
C THR A 453 -3.27 -2.67 14.88
N SER A 454 -3.38 -4.00 14.94
CA SER A 454 -4.51 -4.70 15.55
C SER A 454 -4.24 -4.99 17.02
N ARG A 455 -5.18 -4.64 17.89
CA ARG A 455 -5.23 -5.10 19.28
C ARG A 455 -6.18 -6.29 19.39
N VAL A 456 -5.62 -7.46 19.63
CA VAL A 456 -6.34 -8.72 19.77
C VAL A 456 -6.65 -8.98 21.24
N THR A 457 -7.91 -9.29 21.56
CA THR A 457 -8.39 -9.57 22.91
C THR A 457 -8.86 -11.01 23.04
N LEU A 458 -8.46 -11.67 24.12
CA LEU A 458 -8.83 -13.05 24.44
C LEU A 458 -9.93 -13.09 25.50
N ALA A 459 -10.58 -14.25 25.65
CA ALA A 459 -11.59 -14.45 26.69
C ALA A 459 -11.02 -14.34 28.12
N SER A 460 -9.76 -14.72 28.30
CA SER A 460 -9.03 -14.60 29.57
C SER A 460 -7.52 -14.60 29.32
N ALA A 461 -6.74 -14.29 30.36
CA ALA A 461 -5.30 -14.52 30.35
C ALA A 461 -4.99 -16.00 30.08
N LEU A 462 -3.91 -16.25 29.32
CA LEU A 462 -3.52 -17.60 28.94
C LEU A 462 -2.94 -18.36 30.14
N PRO A 463 -3.40 -19.60 30.43
CA PRO A 463 -2.76 -20.44 31.43
C PRO A 463 -1.37 -20.92 30.96
N PRO A 464 -0.61 -21.61 31.83
CA PRO A 464 0.58 -22.33 31.39
C PRO A 464 0.27 -23.30 30.25
N GLY A 465 1.09 -23.27 29.20
CA GLY A 465 0.87 -24.01 27.96
C GLY A 465 1.90 -23.65 26.89
N LYS A 466 1.79 -24.29 25.73
CA LYS A 466 2.62 -24.02 24.54
C LYS A 466 1.67 -23.59 23.43
N TYR A 467 1.85 -22.37 22.96
CA TYR A 467 0.91 -21.71 22.09
C TYR A 467 1.52 -21.42 20.72
N ARG A 468 0.66 -21.36 19.71
CA ARG A 468 1.01 -20.87 18.37
C ARG A 468 -0.10 -19.95 17.85
N LEU A 469 0.28 -18.73 17.53
CA LEU A 469 -0.55 -17.76 16.84
C LEU A 469 -0.34 -17.90 15.33
N PHE A 470 -1.44 -17.84 14.60
CA PHE A 470 -1.50 -17.63 13.15
C PHE A 470 -2.26 -16.34 12.86
N VAL A 471 -1.66 -15.47 12.06
CA VAL A 471 -2.35 -14.32 11.45
C VAL A 471 -2.62 -14.71 9.99
N CYS A 472 -3.89 -14.83 9.64
CA CYS A 472 -4.33 -15.64 8.51
C CYS A 472 -4.16 -14.94 7.16
N GLY A 473 -3.06 -15.24 6.46
CA GLY A 473 -2.84 -14.79 5.08
C GLY A 473 -3.32 -15.77 4.04
N THR A 474 -3.28 -17.07 4.32
CA THR A 474 -3.74 -18.12 3.39
C THR A 474 -5.25 -18.16 3.20
N THR A 475 -6.02 -17.50 4.08
CA THR A 475 -7.49 -17.61 4.08
C THR A 475 -8.25 -16.32 4.09
N SER A 476 -7.69 -15.19 4.55
CA SER A 476 -8.55 -14.03 4.86
C SER A 476 -7.92 -12.65 4.78
N ILE A 477 -6.91 -12.31 5.60
CA ILE A 477 -6.48 -10.90 5.72
C ILE A 477 -5.91 -10.42 4.39
N VAL A 478 -6.41 -9.28 3.92
CA VAL A 478 -5.98 -8.58 2.70
C VAL A 478 -5.64 -7.11 3.01
N ASP A 479 -4.86 -6.46 2.14
CA ASP A 479 -4.69 -5.00 2.18
C ASP A 479 -5.94 -4.25 1.68
N ILE A 480 -5.89 -2.92 1.65
CA ILE A 480 -6.96 -2.09 1.08
C ILE A 480 -7.19 -2.32 -0.43
N ALA A 481 -6.22 -2.90 -1.14
CA ALA A 481 -6.29 -3.27 -2.56
C ALA A 481 -6.80 -4.71 -2.77
N LEU A 482 -7.17 -5.40 -1.69
CA LEU A 482 -7.57 -6.82 -1.66
C LEU A 482 -6.43 -7.80 -1.99
N THR A 483 -5.17 -7.38 -1.89
CA THR A 483 -4.01 -8.28 -1.96
C THR A 483 -3.89 -9.08 -0.67
N PRO A 484 -3.86 -10.42 -0.70
CA PRO A 484 -3.75 -11.22 0.51
C PRO A 484 -2.42 -11.04 1.25
N LEU A 485 -2.46 -11.14 2.58
CA LEU A 485 -1.28 -11.13 3.45
C LEU A 485 -0.29 -12.22 3.02
N ASN A 486 0.97 -11.83 2.86
CA ASN A 486 2.05 -12.66 2.28
C ASN A 486 1.68 -13.25 0.90
N ASN A 487 0.89 -12.52 0.11
CA ASN A 487 0.34 -12.96 -1.18
C ASN A 487 -0.51 -14.25 -1.09
N GLY A 488 -1.05 -14.54 0.09
CA GLY A 488 -1.84 -15.77 0.33
C GLY A 488 -1.00 -17.04 0.37
N ALA A 489 0.34 -16.93 0.28
CA ALA A 489 1.22 -18.08 0.20
C ALA A 489 1.42 -18.77 1.55
N PHE A 490 1.39 -18.02 2.66
CA PHE A 490 1.57 -18.54 4.01
C PHE A 490 0.99 -17.59 5.07
N ASP A 491 0.67 -18.14 6.24
CA ASP A 491 0.26 -17.37 7.41
C ASP A 491 1.48 -16.84 8.16
N TYR A 492 1.34 -15.71 8.85
CA TYR A 492 2.35 -15.34 9.83
C TYR A 492 2.20 -16.23 11.08
N ILE A 493 3.29 -16.82 11.54
CA ILE A 493 3.30 -17.79 12.64
C ILE A 493 4.19 -17.30 13.78
N PHE A 494 3.65 -17.28 14.99
CA PHE A 494 4.42 -17.00 16.20
C PHE A 494 4.18 -18.04 17.29
N GLY A 495 5.23 -18.77 17.66
CA GLY A 495 5.19 -19.77 18.74
C GLY A 495 5.71 -19.22 20.05
N PHE A 496 5.02 -19.51 21.17
CA PHE A 496 5.45 -19.09 22.50
C PHE A 496 5.03 -20.06 23.59
N VAL A 497 5.64 -19.92 24.78
CA VAL A 497 5.36 -20.78 25.93
C VAL A 497 4.95 -19.95 27.13
N VAL A 498 3.95 -20.41 27.89
CA VAL A 498 3.63 -19.91 29.22
C VAL A 498 4.02 -21.01 30.21
N THR A 499 4.99 -20.73 31.07
CA THR A 499 5.50 -21.73 32.02
C THR A 499 4.83 -21.59 33.39
N PRO A 500 4.55 -22.70 34.10
CA PRO A 500 4.09 -22.64 35.47
C PRO A 500 5.19 -22.08 36.37
N GLY A 501 4.84 -21.09 37.20
CA GLY A 501 5.73 -20.58 38.23
C GLY A 501 5.34 -19.18 38.70
N SER A 502 5.57 -18.90 39.98
CA SER A 502 5.76 -17.52 40.43
C SER A 502 7.23 -17.21 40.21
N LEU A 503 7.53 -16.23 39.37
CA LEU A 503 8.83 -15.58 39.46
C LEU A 503 8.96 -15.03 40.89
N SER A 504 10.14 -15.10 41.51
CA SER A 504 10.38 -14.49 42.82
C SER A 504 11.37 -13.36 42.66
N LEU A 505 11.10 -12.20 43.26
CA LEU A 505 12.05 -11.11 43.25
C LEU A 505 13.24 -11.47 44.15
N PRO A 506 14.48 -11.25 43.68
CA PRO A 506 15.67 -11.60 44.45
C PRO A 506 15.63 -10.96 45.84
N ASP A 507 16.19 -11.65 46.83
CA ASP A 507 16.39 -11.05 48.15
C ASP A 507 17.67 -10.23 48.12
N THR A 508 17.51 -8.91 48.06
CA THR A 508 18.59 -7.97 47.79
C THR A 508 19.06 -7.27 49.05
N GLY A 509 18.88 -7.85 50.24
CA GLY A 509 19.23 -7.18 51.48
C GLY A 509 19.80 -8.14 52.51
N PHE A 510 20.98 -7.80 53.02
CA PHE A 510 21.52 -8.41 54.22
C PHE A 510 20.99 -7.71 55.48
N ALA A 511 21.19 -8.32 56.64
CA ALA A 511 20.82 -7.71 57.90
C ALA A 511 21.62 -6.40 58.13
N PRO A 512 20.95 -5.26 58.42
CA PRO A 512 21.62 -4.00 58.69
C PRO A 512 22.53 -4.11 59.92
N ASN A 513 23.70 -3.47 59.84
CA ASN A 513 24.72 -3.45 60.90
C ASN A 513 25.23 -4.85 61.33
N ARG A 514 25.11 -5.86 60.46
CA ARG A 514 25.65 -7.21 60.70
C ARG A 514 26.48 -7.67 59.51
N ILE A 515 27.69 -8.14 59.79
CA ILE A 515 28.55 -8.77 58.78
C ILE A 515 28.05 -10.20 58.54
N THR A 516 27.74 -10.50 57.29
CA THR A 516 27.39 -11.84 56.80
C THR A 516 28.58 -12.39 56.01
N SER A 517 29.11 -13.53 56.44
CA SER A 517 30.20 -14.19 55.71
C SER A 517 29.64 -14.93 54.51
N LEU A 518 30.06 -14.55 53.30
CA LEU A 518 29.70 -15.23 52.06
C LEU A 518 30.72 -16.30 51.72
N SER A 519 30.24 -17.45 51.25
CA SER A 519 31.09 -18.45 50.59
C SER A 519 31.59 -17.92 49.23
N ALA A 520 32.58 -18.60 48.65
CA ALA A 520 32.99 -18.32 47.28
C ALA A 520 31.80 -18.52 46.32
N GLN A 521 31.59 -17.56 45.40
CA GLN A 521 30.50 -17.63 44.43
C GLN A 521 30.64 -18.89 43.55
N PRO A 522 29.61 -19.74 43.46
CA PRO A 522 29.63 -20.89 42.56
C PRO A 522 29.75 -20.47 41.09
N SER A 523 30.56 -21.20 40.32
CA SER A 523 30.83 -20.87 38.91
C SER A 523 29.60 -20.89 38.00
N ASN A 524 28.59 -21.71 38.32
CA ASN A 524 27.34 -21.81 37.57
C ASN A 524 26.38 -20.63 37.79
N ILE A 525 26.67 -19.73 38.73
CA ILE A 525 25.91 -18.49 38.97
C ILE A 525 26.82 -17.26 38.97
N ALA A 526 28.02 -17.37 38.39
CA ALA A 526 28.95 -16.26 38.26
C ALA A 526 28.31 -15.12 37.45
N TYR A 527 28.48 -13.89 37.91
CA TYR A 527 27.92 -12.74 37.21
C TYR A 527 28.68 -12.47 35.91
N MET A 528 27.92 -12.15 34.86
CA MET A 528 28.47 -11.76 33.57
C MET A 528 29.05 -10.36 33.70
N LYS A 529 30.33 -10.21 33.37
CA LYS A 529 30.92 -8.89 33.16
C LYS A 529 30.34 -8.32 31.89
N LEU A 530 29.78 -7.12 32.00
CA LEU A 530 29.26 -6.35 30.90
C LEU A 530 30.24 -5.18 30.72
N ASP A 531 30.95 -5.14 29.61
CA ASP A 531 32.00 -4.13 29.37
C ASP A 531 31.36 -2.73 29.28
N ASP A 532 31.95 -1.76 29.99
CA ASP A 532 31.60 -0.33 29.96
C ASP A 532 30.10 0.01 30.15
N ILE A 533 29.40 -0.71 31.04
CA ILE A 533 28.04 -0.38 31.47
C ILE A 533 27.94 -0.03 32.96
N TRP A 534 27.35 1.12 33.27
CA TRP A 534 27.11 1.56 34.64
C TRP A 534 25.89 2.48 34.76
N MET A 535 25.39 2.63 35.98
CA MET A 535 24.20 3.42 36.29
C MET A 535 24.54 4.63 37.14
N GLU A 536 23.86 5.74 36.87
CA GLU A 536 23.80 6.93 37.71
C GLU A 536 22.35 7.21 38.14
N ILE A 537 22.16 7.53 39.43
CA ILE A 537 20.89 8.07 39.96
C ILE A 537 21.21 9.43 40.61
N PRO A 538 21.14 10.55 39.86
CA PRO A 538 21.60 11.85 40.35
C PRO A 538 20.93 12.30 41.65
N ALA A 539 19.62 12.09 41.76
CA ALA A 539 18.84 12.48 42.95
C ALA A 539 19.29 11.78 44.25
N LEU A 540 20.00 10.64 44.13
CA LEU A 540 20.53 9.87 45.26
C LEU A 540 22.06 9.93 45.38
N ASN A 541 22.76 10.60 44.45
CA ASN A 541 24.22 10.55 44.32
C ASN A 541 24.77 9.10 44.26
N VAL A 542 24.11 8.25 43.47
CA VAL A 542 24.51 6.84 43.26
C VAL A 542 25.21 6.70 41.92
N LYS A 543 26.39 6.07 41.92
CA LYS A 543 27.09 5.57 40.74
C LYS A 543 27.50 4.12 41.01
N ALA A 544 27.07 3.19 40.17
CA ALA A 544 27.33 1.76 40.36
C ALA A 544 27.48 1.04 39.03
N ASN A 545 28.39 0.06 38.95
CA ASN A 545 28.50 -0.79 37.76
C ASN A 545 27.25 -1.66 37.61
N ILE A 546 26.97 -2.09 36.38
CA ILE A 546 25.93 -3.07 36.10
C ILE A 546 26.59 -4.39 35.68
N VAL A 547 26.28 -5.47 36.40
CA VAL A 547 26.68 -6.84 36.03
C VAL A 547 25.46 -7.65 35.61
N GLY A 548 25.65 -8.66 34.76
CA GLY A 548 24.56 -9.55 34.36
C GLY A 548 24.37 -10.69 35.35
N VAL A 549 23.21 -10.73 36.03
CA VAL A 549 22.89 -11.79 36.99
C VAL A 549 22.18 -12.94 36.27
N PRO A 550 22.76 -14.15 36.20
CA PRO A 550 22.14 -15.27 35.51
C PRO A 550 20.87 -15.75 36.24
N LYS A 551 19.89 -16.21 35.47
CA LYS A 551 18.65 -16.79 36.00
C LYS A 551 18.80 -18.30 36.15
N LEU A 552 18.60 -18.82 37.36
CA LEU A 552 18.63 -20.26 37.66
C LEU A 552 17.37 -20.65 38.43
N ASN A 553 16.70 -21.73 38.03
CA ASN A 553 15.48 -22.24 38.68
C ASN A 553 14.40 -21.15 38.91
N ASN A 554 14.20 -20.26 37.93
CA ASN A 554 13.25 -19.14 37.98
C ASN A 554 13.50 -18.09 39.07
N THR A 555 14.72 -18.02 39.61
CA THR A 555 15.17 -16.97 40.53
C THR A 555 16.53 -16.41 40.11
N TRP A 556 16.92 -15.30 40.73
CA TRP A 556 18.24 -14.71 40.64
C TRP A 556 18.86 -14.70 42.03
N ASP A 557 20.08 -15.19 42.13
CA ASP A 557 20.87 -15.07 43.34
C ASP A 557 21.77 -13.83 43.22
N VAL A 558 21.69 -12.96 44.22
CA VAL A 558 22.28 -11.63 44.18
C VAL A 558 23.25 -11.38 45.33
N ASP A 559 23.53 -12.39 46.16
CA ASP A 559 24.29 -12.26 47.41
C ASP A 559 25.67 -11.60 47.22
N TRP A 560 26.31 -11.85 46.08
CA TRP A 560 27.66 -11.36 45.78
C TRP A 560 27.71 -9.99 45.08
N LEU A 561 26.60 -9.27 44.90
CA LEU A 561 26.60 -7.99 44.17
C LEU A 561 27.46 -6.92 44.86
N GLY A 562 27.56 -6.97 46.20
CA GLY A 562 28.33 -5.98 46.96
C GLY A 562 27.80 -4.56 46.74
N ASN A 563 28.59 -3.71 46.09
CA ASN A 563 28.22 -2.33 45.73
C ASN A 563 27.84 -2.17 44.24
N ASP A 564 27.96 -3.22 43.45
CA ASP A 564 27.48 -3.22 42.07
C ASP A 564 25.95 -3.38 42.03
N THR A 565 25.37 -3.12 40.87
CA THR A 565 23.98 -3.40 40.55
C THR A 565 23.91 -4.54 39.55
N GLY A 566 22.83 -5.32 39.59
CA GLY A 566 22.63 -6.50 38.77
C GLY A 566 21.49 -6.33 37.78
N TRP A 567 21.77 -6.39 36.49
CA TRP A 567 20.74 -6.59 35.46
C TRP A 567 20.27 -8.05 35.51
N LEU A 568 18.96 -8.25 35.62
CA LEU A 568 18.36 -9.57 35.74
C LEU A 568 18.21 -10.21 34.36
N ASN A 569 19.03 -11.23 34.09
CA ASN A 569 19.00 -11.93 32.80
C ASN A 569 17.62 -12.56 32.54
N GLY A 570 17.13 -12.42 31.31
CA GLY A 570 15.76 -12.75 30.91
C GLY A 570 14.78 -11.57 30.97
N THR A 571 15.27 -10.36 31.24
CA THR A 571 14.54 -9.09 31.01
C THR A 571 15.14 -8.36 29.81
N ALA A 572 14.53 -7.28 29.31
CA ALA A 572 15.13 -6.52 28.21
C ALA A 572 16.51 -6.01 28.64
N PHE A 573 17.44 -5.93 27.69
CA PHE A 573 18.72 -5.28 27.96
C PHE A 573 18.51 -3.76 28.01
N PRO A 574 19.27 -2.97 28.79
CA PRO A 574 19.00 -1.53 28.98
C PRO A 574 18.89 -0.67 27.72
N SER A 575 19.48 -1.09 26.60
CA SER A 575 19.37 -0.41 25.30
C SER A 575 18.32 -0.99 24.35
N TRP A 576 17.61 -2.05 24.73
CA TRP A 576 16.61 -2.73 23.92
C TRP A 576 15.20 -2.32 24.34
N ASP A 577 14.28 -2.35 23.37
CA ASP A 577 12.86 -2.17 23.66
C ASP A 577 12.34 -3.25 24.60
N GLY A 578 11.57 -2.81 25.58
CA GLY A 578 11.03 -3.66 26.64
C GLY A 578 11.28 -3.11 28.04
N ASN A 579 11.11 -3.95 29.06
CA ASN A 579 11.36 -3.60 30.45
C ASN A 579 12.68 -4.22 30.92
N SER A 580 13.68 -3.37 31.15
CA SER A 580 14.96 -3.75 31.75
C SER A 580 14.85 -3.72 33.27
N VAL A 581 15.29 -4.78 33.94
CA VAL A 581 15.18 -4.87 35.40
C VAL A 581 16.56 -4.90 36.03
N ILE A 582 16.84 -3.90 36.87
CA ILE A 582 18.11 -3.78 37.59
C ILE A 582 17.85 -3.84 39.08
N THR A 583 18.67 -4.60 39.79
CA THR A 583 18.58 -4.77 41.24
C THR A 583 19.87 -4.38 41.93
N GLY A 584 19.81 -4.15 43.23
CA GLY A 584 20.95 -3.70 44.02
C GLY A 584 20.65 -3.79 45.50
N HIS A 585 21.71 -3.88 46.30
CA HIS A 585 21.54 -4.10 47.71
C HIS A 585 20.95 -2.88 48.44
N VAL A 586 19.99 -3.11 49.34
CA VAL A 586 19.57 -2.10 50.33
C VAL A 586 20.62 -2.02 51.46
N TYR A 587 21.14 -3.18 51.88
CA TYR A 587 22.30 -3.34 52.75
C TYR A 587 23.14 -4.48 52.18
N ASN A 588 24.46 -4.27 52.09
CA ASN A 588 25.41 -5.26 51.57
C ASN A 588 25.86 -6.24 52.67
N ALA A 589 26.64 -7.26 52.31
CA ALA A 589 27.09 -8.32 53.24
C ALA A 589 27.95 -7.79 54.40
N SER A 590 28.55 -6.61 54.30
CA SER A 590 29.25 -5.95 55.41
C SER A 590 28.30 -5.27 56.41
N GLY A 591 26.99 -5.32 56.17
CA GLY A 591 25.97 -4.67 56.99
C GLY A 591 25.85 -3.15 56.75
N LEU A 592 26.52 -2.62 55.73
CA LEU A 592 26.50 -1.20 55.36
C LEU A 592 25.42 -0.93 54.30
N PRO A 593 24.90 0.30 54.19
CA PRO A 593 23.97 0.67 53.12
C PRO A 593 24.54 0.35 51.73
N GLY A 594 23.76 -0.34 50.91
CA GLY A 594 24.10 -0.64 49.53
C GLY A 594 23.65 0.46 48.55
N PRO A 595 23.88 0.29 47.23
CA PRO A 595 23.58 1.31 46.23
C PRO A 595 22.09 1.70 46.19
N PHE A 596 21.19 0.79 46.59
CA PHE A 596 19.75 1.00 46.55
C PHE A 596 19.12 1.29 47.92
N ALA A 597 19.93 1.59 48.94
CA ALA A 597 19.47 1.89 50.30
C ALA A 597 18.39 2.99 50.36
N ASN A 598 18.45 3.96 49.45
CA ASN A 598 17.60 5.14 49.44
C ASN A 598 16.59 5.19 48.28
N LEU A 599 16.32 4.09 47.56
CA LEU A 599 15.32 4.10 46.48
C LEU A 599 13.92 4.57 46.93
N LYS A 600 13.61 4.47 48.23
CA LYS A 600 12.35 4.96 48.81
C LYS A 600 12.15 6.48 48.71
N SER A 601 13.20 7.27 48.49
CA SER A 601 13.10 8.73 48.41
C SER A 601 12.88 9.26 46.99
N LEU A 602 13.01 8.40 45.97
CA LEU A 602 12.79 8.75 44.56
C LEU A 602 11.31 9.06 44.30
N LYS A 603 11.07 10.05 43.45
CA LYS A 603 9.76 10.61 43.11
C LYS A 603 9.58 10.68 41.59
N TYR A 604 8.34 10.93 41.17
CA TYR A 604 8.03 11.21 39.77
C TYR A 604 8.92 12.34 39.24
N GLY A 605 9.51 12.17 38.06
CA GLY A 605 10.38 13.16 37.43
C GLY A 605 11.87 13.03 37.77
N ASP A 606 12.24 12.26 38.81
CA ASP A 606 13.64 11.95 39.07
C ASP A 606 14.21 11.07 37.93
N GLN A 607 15.50 11.24 37.62
CA GLN A 607 16.15 10.55 36.50
C GLN A 607 17.05 9.40 36.95
N ILE A 608 17.17 8.40 36.07
CA ILE A 608 18.14 7.31 36.14
C ILE A 608 18.84 7.28 34.78
N ILE A 609 20.17 7.29 34.78
CA ILE A 609 20.98 7.34 33.56
C ILE A 609 21.77 6.04 33.46
N ILE A 610 21.65 5.35 32.33
CA ILE A 610 22.48 4.19 32.01
C ILE A 610 23.52 4.63 31.00
N HIS A 611 24.78 4.45 31.36
CA HIS A 611 25.93 4.70 30.52
C HIS A 611 26.33 3.39 29.87
N LEU A 612 26.37 3.35 28.54
CA LEU A 612 26.60 2.14 27.77
C LEU A 612 27.30 2.48 26.45
N TYR A 613 28.47 1.90 26.22
CA TYR A 613 29.21 2.01 24.95
C TYR A 613 29.41 3.44 24.42
N GLY A 614 29.60 4.41 25.32
CA GLY A 614 29.76 5.83 24.97
C GLY A 614 28.43 6.52 24.63
N GLY A 615 27.30 6.02 25.13
CA GLY A 615 26.02 6.69 25.09
C GLY A 615 25.31 6.70 26.45
N GLN A 616 24.44 7.68 26.66
CA GLN A 616 23.58 7.85 27.83
C GLN A 616 22.12 7.56 27.48
N TYR A 617 21.53 6.62 28.19
CA TYR A 617 20.09 6.31 28.15
C TYR A 617 19.43 6.90 29.38
N ILE A 618 18.62 7.94 29.19
CA ILE A 618 18.03 8.73 30.28
C ILE A 618 16.59 8.27 30.51
N PHE A 619 16.35 7.68 31.68
CA PHE A 619 15.05 7.23 32.12
C PHE A 619 14.47 8.18 33.17
N GLU A 620 13.19 8.56 33.02
CA GLU A 620 12.48 9.39 33.99
C GLU A 620 11.46 8.57 34.78
N ILE A 621 11.50 8.70 36.10
CA ILE A 621 10.66 7.94 37.01
C ILE A 621 9.20 8.34 36.86
N ARG A 622 8.34 7.34 36.66
CA ARG A 622 6.89 7.48 36.60
C ARG A 622 6.21 6.99 37.86
N LYS A 623 6.78 6.01 38.54
CA LYS A 623 6.10 5.39 39.69
C LYS A 623 7.04 4.72 40.65
N THR A 624 6.72 4.81 41.94
CA THR A 624 7.36 4.05 43.03
C THR A 624 6.32 3.26 43.79
N LEU A 625 6.60 1.99 44.05
CA LEU A 625 5.70 1.06 44.73
C LEU A 625 6.39 0.29 45.84
N LEU A 626 5.59 -0.12 46.83
CA LEU A 626 6.00 -1.02 47.89
C LEU A 626 5.10 -2.26 47.81
N VAL A 627 5.68 -3.41 47.47
CA VAL A 627 4.96 -4.67 47.26
C VAL A 627 5.43 -5.76 48.22
N ARG A 628 4.67 -6.85 48.37
CA ARG A 628 5.11 -8.04 49.11
C ARG A 628 6.07 -8.88 48.23
N PRO A 629 7.03 -9.63 48.82
CA PRO A 629 8.03 -10.39 48.05
C PRO A 629 7.49 -11.39 47.00
N GLY A 630 6.27 -11.90 47.18
CA GLY A 630 5.63 -12.81 46.23
C GLY A 630 4.88 -12.13 45.07
N THR A 631 4.83 -10.79 45.01
CA THR A 631 4.12 -10.05 43.95
C THR A 631 5.12 -9.61 42.88
N THR A 632 5.17 -10.31 41.75
CA THR A 632 6.20 -10.12 40.72
C THR A 632 5.71 -9.54 39.41
N ASP A 633 4.39 -9.59 39.17
CA ASP A 633 3.78 -9.07 37.94
C ASP A 633 4.21 -7.62 37.71
N TYR A 634 4.18 -6.78 38.75
CA TYR A 634 4.56 -5.37 38.63
C TYR A 634 6.05 -5.10 38.42
N ALA A 635 6.93 -6.05 38.68
CA ALA A 635 8.36 -5.86 38.45
C ALA A 635 8.78 -6.20 37.02
N LEU A 636 8.06 -7.15 36.39
CA LEU A 636 8.49 -7.80 35.15
C LEU A 636 7.53 -7.54 33.98
N GLN A 637 6.33 -7.03 34.25
CA GLN A 637 5.34 -6.71 33.23
C GLN A 637 5.79 -5.56 32.33
N HIS A 638 5.74 -5.81 31.03
CA HIS A 638 5.75 -4.78 29.99
C HIS A 638 4.33 -4.20 29.90
N LEU A 639 4.17 -2.89 30.13
CA LEU A 639 2.85 -2.27 30.23
C LEU A 639 2.46 -1.41 29.01
N GLU A 640 3.40 -0.93 28.19
CA GLU A 640 3.14 0.13 27.19
C GLU A 640 4.22 0.14 26.09
N ASP A 641 3.99 0.88 25.00
CA ASP A 641 4.81 1.00 23.78
C ASP A 641 6.15 1.78 23.95
N ASN A 642 6.73 1.80 25.16
CA ASN A 642 7.97 2.52 25.47
C ASN A 642 9.04 1.59 26.06
N SER A 643 10.32 1.96 25.93
CA SER A 643 11.42 1.36 26.68
C SER A 643 11.35 1.75 28.17
N PHE A 644 11.32 0.76 29.07
CA PHE A 644 11.23 0.96 30.53
C PHE A 644 12.45 0.44 31.28
N LEU A 645 12.75 1.09 32.39
CA LEU A 645 13.70 0.63 33.40
C LEU A 645 12.99 0.44 34.75
N THR A 646 13.14 -0.73 35.34
CA THR A 646 12.63 -1.07 36.67
C THR A 646 13.76 -1.32 37.65
N LEU A 647 13.86 -0.51 38.71
CA LEU A 647 14.77 -0.75 39.83
C LEU A 647 14.07 -1.51 40.95
N ILE A 648 14.75 -2.51 41.53
CA ILE A 648 14.19 -3.36 42.59
C ILE A 648 15.15 -3.49 43.76
N THR A 649 14.65 -3.28 44.98
CA THR A 649 15.38 -3.62 46.21
C THR A 649 14.48 -4.03 47.38
N CYS A 650 15.05 -4.46 48.49
CA CYS A 650 14.34 -4.82 49.71
C CYS A 650 14.03 -3.62 50.59
N GLN A 651 12.91 -3.65 51.33
CA GLN A 651 12.54 -2.60 52.27
C GLN A 651 11.84 -3.16 53.52
N GLY A 652 12.11 -2.54 54.68
CA GLY A 652 11.45 -2.87 55.94
C GLY A 652 11.98 -4.14 56.58
N TYR A 653 13.26 -4.11 56.98
CA TYR A 653 13.91 -5.21 57.68
C TYR A 653 13.22 -5.53 59.00
N ASN A 654 13.02 -6.82 59.28
CA ASN A 654 12.42 -7.31 60.50
C ASN A 654 13.42 -8.17 61.28
N GLU A 655 13.91 -7.63 62.39
CA GLU A 655 14.91 -8.29 63.24
C GLU A 655 14.42 -9.60 63.86
N LYS A 656 13.10 -9.76 64.08
CA LYS A 656 12.55 -10.95 64.75
C LYS A 656 12.68 -12.23 63.92
N ASN A 657 12.62 -12.10 62.60
CA ASN A 657 12.64 -13.24 61.67
C ASN A 657 13.71 -13.09 60.58
N ASN A 658 14.64 -12.14 60.75
CA ASN A 658 15.80 -11.92 59.87
C ASN A 658 15.41 -11.83 58.39
N SER A 659 14.35 -11.07 58.07
CA SER A 659 13.80 -10.97 56.71
C SER A 659 13.29 -9.58 56.38
N TYR A 660 13.18 -9.27 55.08
CA TYR A 660 12.55 -8.04 54.59
C TYR A 660 11.06 -8.26 54.30
N ARG A 661 10.22 -7.35 54.79
CA ARG A 661 8.75 -7.45 54.62
C ARG A 661 8.26 -7.07 53.23
N PHE A 662 9.03 -6.26 52.50
CA PHE A 662 8.59 -5.65 51.26
C PHE A 662 9.72 -5.57 50.22
N ARG A 663 9.30 -5.39 48.96
CA ARG A 663 10.14 -4.98 47.84
C ARG A 663 9.76 -3.56 47.42
N ARG A 664 10.76 -2.71 47.26
CA ARG A 664 10.64 -1.38 46.66
C ARG A 664 10.86 -1.53 45.16
N ILE A 665 9.90 -1.07 44.36
CA ILE A 665 9.96 -1.07 42.90
C ILE A 665 9.90 0.39 42.42
N VAL A 666 10.83 0.81 41.57
CA VAL A 666 10.84 2.12 40.93
C VAL A 666 10.80 1.89 39.42
N ARG A 667 9.80 2.46 38.74
CA ARG A 667 9.65 2.36 37.28
C ARG A 667 9.92 3.70 36.63
N ALA A 668 10.71 3.66 35.57
CA ALA A 668 11.07 4.81 34.75
C ALA A 668 10.91 4.49 33.26
N VAL A 669 10.61 5.51 32.46
CA VAL A 669 10.45 5.44 31.00
C VAL A 669 11.66 6.10 30.35
N LEU A 670 12.19 5.51 29.29
CA LEU A 670 13.23 6.13 28.47
C LEU A 670 12.68 7.40 27.83
N ILE A 671 13.29 8.55 28.12
CA ILE A 671 12.86 9.84 27.57
C ILE A 671 13.86 10.40 26.55
N GLU A 672 15.11 9.95 26.58
CA GLU A 672 16.17 10.51 25.76
C GLU A 672 17.36 9.54 25.66
N VAL A 673 18.02 9.51 24.51
CA VAL A 673 19.32 8.86 24.29
C VAL A 673 20.30 9.90 23.76
N ARG A 674 21.50 9.97 24.34
CA ARG A 674 22.57 10.90 23.95
C ARG A 674 23.86 10.14 23.67
N ASP A 675 24.66 10.64 22.75
CA ASP A 675 26.06 10.22 22.59
C ASP A 675 26.92 10.93 23.65
N GLU A 676 27.92 10.23 24.23
CA GLU A 676 28.89 10.77 25.19
C GLU A 676 30.19 11.29 24.55
#